data_AF-A0A518FU34-F1
#
_entry.id   AF-A0A518FU34-F1
#
_cell.length_a   1.000
_cell.length_b   1.000
_cell.length_c   1.000
_cell.angle_alpha   90.00
_cell.angle_beta   90.00
_cell.angle_gamma   90.00
#
_symmetry.space_group_name_H-M   'P 1'
#
loop_
_entity.id
_entity.type
_entity.pdbx_description
1 polymer ?
#
loop_
_entity_poly.entity_id
_entity_poly.type
_entity_poly.pdbx_seq_one_letter_code
_entity_poly.pdbx_strand_id
1 'polypeptide(L)'
;MMAPEKTCCSRSWFVCSLVLAGLFCLQGNLRAEDAQYGIAKRVPWTTSKVKGSPDPALPYETERAFPQLKFNQPLAVATAPGLKRFFVAERKGKIFSFDYQDQSTAETELFLDLKKHVPELNEIYGMTFHPRFEENGYVYICYVLKPELPEGTRVSRFKVQDSNPLQCDPESEEILITWLSGGHNGGCLRFGPDGYLYISTGDGGPASPPDIHNSGQDVSNLLSCILRIDVDHRSQDLPYAIPSDNPFVKLPGVRPEIWAFGFRNPWKMCFAPKSGDLWVGDVGWELWELLYRVEKGGNYGWSIKEGRQPVKPGNQPGPTPILPPTVVHSHREARSITGGYFYEAPRLKELKDTYIYGDYSTGKLWGLRYANQRVEWHQELANSTLKVTAFAIDDTGEVYIVDIEGGAFHRLVPIKESDHNPDFPTQLSQTGLFESTEKHQVAAGVIPYEINAPAWADYATAERFIALPPDTSIEVVRKQFWNFPKDTVLVKTISMETERGNPETAQRLETQLLHFNGARWQGYSYRWNEEQTDATLVPSGGDSIKLEITDADHPDGKLNYEWQISSRAECAVCHTPFQNYLSVLSFEEAQLNRERKYGDIVDNQLRALAHIKVLPESVWSESKGTKAHYLVDPHNSSASLTLRARSYLHTNCRHCHRNNGGGGSTIELDAAMSQEAMKAVGVKPTQGTFQILGAEVIAPGDPFRSVLLYRMSKLGKGRMPYSGSSIVDVQGTRLIKEWIEREPTLPHSLQFEVSRLRNRQINLLADAVQIEDHDFAGQKLQEVLESTSGGLMMLNALERTPMSEEMQTQIVRLATQRGNPLVRDLFERYLPEDQRIKRLGQQIDHRALLSLSGDSREGKKLFMEMAGLQCRNCHRVHQHGKELGPDLTQIGKKLSRQELLENIVDPSKKIDEKYYTCVVATRSGKVFSGLLVRKDDAGVVVKDAKNELREIPQQEIETVVMQKKSLMPDQLLRDLTAEQAAHLLAYLESLK
;
A
#
# COMPACT_ATOMS: atom_id res chain seq x y z
N MET A 1 65.10 65.27 -7.06
CA MET A 1 66.32 65.53 -6.29
C MET A 1 66.52 64.41 -5.30
N MET A 2 67.72 63.81 -5.31
CA MET A 2 68.39 63.03 -4.26
C MET A 2 67.65 61.86 -3.59
N ALA A 3 68.19 60.66 -3.80
CA ALA A 3 68.12 59.55 -2.84
C ALA A 3 68.86 59.92 -1.53
N PRO A 4 68.61 59.20 -0.42
CA PRO A 4 69.62 58.20 -0.05
C PRO A 4 69.08 56.89 0.57
N GLU A 5 70.05 55.98 0.66
CA GLU A 5 70.09 54.55 1.01
C GLU A 5 69.53 54.13 2.38
N LYS A 6 69.13 52.85 2.51
CA LYS A 6 69.80 51.86 3.39
C LYS A 6 69.24 50.41 3.33
N THR A 7 70.11 49.50 2.88
CA THR A 7 70.49 48.18 3.46
C THR A 7 69.46 47.10 3.84
N CYS A 8 69.45 46.04 3.03
CA CYS A 8 69.75 44.63 3.34
C CYS A 8 69.34 44.05 4.72
N CYS A 9 68.20 43.35 4.77
CA CYS A 9 68.00 42.15 5.61
C CYS A 9 66.70 41.41 5.20
N SER A 10 66.74 40.50 4.21
CA SER A 10 65.56 39.63 3.94
C SER A 10 65.85 38.22 3.41
N ARG A 11 67.11 37.79 3.30
CA ARG A 11 67.45 36.46 2.73
C ARG A 11 67.42 35.29 3.73
N SER A 12 67.30 35.52 5.04
CA SER A 12 67.25 34.41 6.02
C SER A 12 65.85 33.92 6.41
N TRP A 13 64.79 34.67 6.11
CA TRP A 13 63.42 34.27 6.50
C TRP A 13 62.72 33.34 5.47
N PHE A 14 63.15 33.41 4.21
CA PHE A 14 62.60 32.58 3.14
C PHE A 14 63.11 31.13 3.17
N VAL A 15 64.36 30.92 3.63
CA VAL A 15 64.96 29.57 3.68
C VAL A 15 64.43 28.77 4.88
N CYS A 16 64.20 29.40 6.04
CA CYS A 16 63.58 28.70 7.19
C CYS A 16 62.11 28.34 6.95
N SER A 17 61.35 29.15 6.20
CA SER A 17 59.95 28.85 5.89
C SER A 17 59.80 27.69 4.88
N LEU A 18 60.74 27.55 3.94
CA LEU A 18 60.77 26.43 3.00
C LEU A 18 61.21 25.11 3.65
N VAL A 19 62.09 25.15 4.66
CA VAL A 19 62.50 23.96 5.41
C VAL A 19 61.40 23.51 6.38
N LEU A 20 60.66 24.43 7.02
CA LEU A 20 59.47 24.10 7.84
C LEU A 20 58.30 23.59 6.99
N ALA A 21 58.06 24.15 5.79
CA ALA A 21 57.06 23.63 4.85
C ALA A 21 57.46 22.26 4.29
N GLY A 22 58.76 22.02 4.06
CA GLY A 22 59.31 20.73 3.66
C GLY A 22 59.17 19.65 4.76
N LEU A 23 59.37 20.01 6.03
CA LEU A 23 59.15 19.11 7.18
C LEU A 23 57.66 18.80 7.43
N PHE A 24 56.75 19.76 7.19
CA PHE A 24 55.30 19.50 7.23
C PHE A 24 54.80 18.69 6.02
N CYS A 25 55.39 18.86 4.83
CA CYS A 25 55.07 18.03 3.65
C CYS A 25 55.65 16.61 3.78
N LEU A 26 56.80 16.43 4.43
CA LEU A 26 57.34 15.12 4.75
C LEU A 26 56.55 14.42 5.88
N GLN A 27 56.02 15.15 6.87
CA GLN A 27 55.08 14.57 7.85
C GLN A 27 53.69 14.28 7.27
N GLY A 28 53.24 15.04 6.26
CA GLY A 28 52.01 14.77 5.53
C GLY A 28 52.08 13.53 4.62
N ASN A 29 53.24 13.26 4.03
CA ASN A 29 53.47 12.06 3.21
C ASN A 29 53.89 10.82 4.00
N LEU A 30 54.36 10.97 5.25
CA LEU A 30 54.67 9.84 6.15
C LEU A 30 53.45 9.29 6.93
N ARG A 31 52.24 9.81 6.70
CA ARG A 31 50.98 9.23 7.23
C ARG A 31 50.15 8.48 6.19
N ALA A 32 50.59 8.46 4.93
CA ALA A 32 49.88 7.80 3.84
C ALA A 32 50.32 6.34 3.62
N GLU A 33 51.34 5.86 4.34
CA GLU A 33 51.66 4.43 4.45
C GLU A 33 50.93 3.84 5.68
N ASP A 34 50.07 2.86 5.40
CA ASP A 34 49.37 1.95 6.31
C ASP A 34 48.17 2.47 7.13
N ALA A 35 47.22 3.20 6.51
CA ALA A 35 45.86 3.19 7.05
C ALA A 35 45.29 1.77 6.95
N GLN A 36 45.31 1.02 8.04
CA GLN A 36 44.72 -0.32 8.08
C GLN A 36 43.21 -0.25 7.81
N TYR A 37 42.73 -1.03 6.84
CA TYR A 37 41.31 -1.17 6.50
C TYR A 37 40.77 -2.46 7.10
N GLY A 38 39.51 -2.45 7.52
CA GLY A 38 38.86 -3.64 8.08
C GLY A 38 38.83 -4.82 7.09
N ILE A 39 38.72 -4.53 5.79
CA ILE A 39 38.86 -5.54 4.73
C ILE A 39 39.95 -5.08 3.77
N ALA A 40 41.04 -5.83 3.67
CA ALA A 40 42.19 -5.43 2.86
C ALA A 40 41.91 -5.42 1.35
N LYS A 41 41.22 -6.46 0.85
CA LYS A 41 40.93 -6.66 -0.58
C LYS A 41 39.61 -7.40 -0.76
N ARG A 42 38.86 -7.06 -1.82
CA ARG A 42 37.67 -7.79 -2.24
C ARG A 42 38.01 -9.22 -2.70
N VAL A 43 37.29 -10.20 -2.16
CA VAL A 43 37.23 -11.56 -2.70
C VAL A 43 36.00 -11.66 -3.60
N PRO A 44 36.12 -12.09 -4.88
CA PRO A 44 34.96 -12.22 -5.76
C PRO A 44 34.11 -13.43 -5.37
N TRP A 45 32.79 -13.25 -5.30
CA TRP A 45 31.85 -14.35 -5.11
C TRP A 45 31.55 -15.03 -6.45
N THR A 46 32.05 -16.24 -6.65
CA THR A 46 32.00 -16.95 -7.95
C THR A 46 31.09 -18.18 -7.93
N THR A 47 30.52 -18.52 -6.77
CA THR A 47 29.79 -19.78 -6.53
C THR A 47 28.27 -19.67 -6.75
N SER A 48 27.75 -18.50 -7.14
CA SER A 48 26.31 -18.25 -7.23
C SER A 48 25.55 -19.27 -8.09
N LYS A 49 24.49 -19.84 -7.50
CA LYS A 49 23.46 -20.63 -8.17
C LYS A 49 22.06 -20.02 -8.07
N VAL A 50 21.92 -18.89 -7.37
CA VAL A 50 20.67 -18.14 -7.29
C VAL A 50 20.54 -17.28 -8.54
N LYS A 51 19.91 -17.85 -9.57
CA LYS A 51 19.67 -17.19 -10.86
C LYS A 51 18.24 -17.50 -11.32
N GLY A 52 17.56 -16.49 -11.84
CA GLY A 52 16.16 -16.62 -12.25
C GLY A 52 15.22 -16.79 -11.05
N SER A 53 14.09 -17.46 -11.27
CA SER A 53 13.00 -17.67 -10.33
C SER A 53 12.47 -19.10 -10.39
N PRO A 54 12.07 -19.72 -9.27
CA PRO A 54 11.38 -21.02 -9.26
C PRO A 54 9.92 -20.92 -9.72
N ASP A 55 9.35 -19.70 -9.80
CA ASP A 55 7.95 -19.50 -10.16
C ASP A 55 7.74 -19.53 -11.69
N PRO A 56 6.62 -20.08 -12.19
CA PRO A 56 6.34 -20.11 -13.63
C PRO A 56 6.38 -18.73 -14.28
N ALA A 57 6.85 -18.70 -15.53
CA ALA A 57 6.88 -17.50 -16.34
C ALA A 57 5.48 -16.87 -16.50
N LEU A 58 5.42 -15.54 -16.46
CA LEU A 58 4.26 -14.83 -17.00
C LEU A 58 4.22 -15.02 -18.53
N PRO A 59 3.02 -15.01 -19.14
CA PRO A 59 2.87 -15.32 -20.56
C PRO A 59 3.49 -14.25 -21.49
N TYR A 60 3.61 -13.00 -21.02
CA TYR A 60 4.11 -11.90 -21.82
C TYR A 60 5.19 -11.08 -21.09
N GLU A 61 6.02 -10.41 -21.89
CA GLU A 61 6.91 -9.33 -21.49
C GLU A 61 6.63 -8.08 -22.33
N THR A 62 7.25 -6.96 -21.97
CA THR A 62 7.12 -5.69 -22.71
C THR A 62 8.35 -5.46 -23.59
N GLU A 63 8.15 -5.21 -24.88
CA GLU A 63 9.21 -4.73 -25.76
C GLU A 63 8.98 -3.27 -26.16
N ARG A 64 10.07 -2.52 -26.37
CA ARG A 64 10.02 -1.14 -26.81
C ARG A 64 9.52 -1.06 -28.25
N ALA A 65 8.45 -0.30 -28.46
CA ALA A 65 7.97 0.10 -29.78
C ALA A 65 8.60 1.44 -30.17
N PHE A 66 8.80 1.68 -31.46
CA PHE A 66 9.41 2.92 -31.99
C PHE A 66 10.74 3.29 -31.29
N PRO A 67 11.76 2.42 -31.32
CA PRO A 67 12.97 2.57 -30.51
C PRO A 67 13.83 3.81 -30.85
N GLN A 68 13.60 4.49 -31.98
CA GLN A 68 14.32 5.73 -32.28
C GLN A 68 13.65 6.97 -31.69
N LEU A 69 12.39 6.87 -31.23
CA LEU A 69 11.66 7.99 -30.65
C LEU A 69 11.88 8.09 -29.14
N LYS A 70 11.88 9.31 -28.61
CA LYS A 70 11.86 9.57 -27.17
C LYS A 70 11.08 10.85 -26.88
N PHE A 71 10.15 10.76 -25.95
CA PHE A 71 9.29 11.85 -25.50
C PHE A 71 9.62 12.24 -24.06
N ASN A 72 9.34 13.48 -23.69
CA ASN A 72 9.47 13.97 -22.33
C ASN A 72 8.13 13.86 -21.60
N GLN A 73 7.99 12.83 -20.75
CA GLN A 73 6.78 12.60 -19.96
C GLN A 73 5.49 12.57 -20.79
N PRO A 74 5.35 11.65 -21.77
CA PRO A 74 4.13 11.47 -22.53
C PRO A 74 2.98 11.06 -21.60
N LEU A 75 1.85 11.78 -21.64
CA LEU A 75 0.74 11.60 -20.69
C LEU A 75 -0.61 11.32 -21.36
N ALA A 76 -0.76 11.72 -22.63
CA ALA A 76 -1.93 11.40 -23.44
C ALA A 76 -1.52 11.15 -24.89
N VAL A 77 -2.19 10.18 -25.51
CA VAL A 77 -1.99 9.82 -26.91
C VAL A 77 -3.35 9.68 -27.56
N ALA A 78 -3.48 10.21 -28.78
CA ALA A 78 -4.67 10.08 -29.61
C ALA A 78 -4.31 9.74 -31.05
N THR A 79 -5.26 9.13 -31.75
CA THR A 79 -5.27 8.98 -33.21
C THR A 79 -6.37 9.86 -33.78
N ALA A 80 -6.19 10.32 -35.01
CA ALA A 80 -7.20 11.06 -35.74
C ALA A 80 -7.83 10.15 -36.82
N PRO A 81 -9.17 10.13 -36.97
CA PRO A 81 -9.81 9.45 -38.09
C PRO A 81 -9.18 9.86 -39.44
N GLY A 82 -8.98 8.88 -40.33
CA GLY A 82 -8.35 9.09 -41.64
C GLY A 82 -6.83 9.16 -41.63
N LEU A 83 -6.19 9.34 -40.47
CA LEU A 83 -4.73 9.46 -40.36
C LEU A 83 -4.11 8.23 -39.69
N LYS A 84 -2.95 7.81 -40.18
CA LYS A 84 -2.14 6.73 -39.60
C LYS A 84 -1.06 7.27 -38.66
N ARG A 85 -1.44 8.21 -37.79
CA ARG A 85 -0.51 8.95 -36.93
C ARG A 85 -0.92 8.91 -35.46
N PHE A 86 0.08 8.85 -34.58
CA PHE A 86 -0.11 9.14 -33.16
C PHE A 86 0.19 10.60 -32.90
N PHE A 87 -0.65 11.22 -32.08
CA PHE A 87 -0.43 12.55 -31.50
C PHE A 87 -0.15 12.37 -30.02
N VAL A 88 1.04 12.78 -29.58
CA VAL A 88 1.58 12.52 -28.25
C VAL A 88 1.69 13.82 -27.49
N ALA A 89 0.86 13.98 -26.46
CA ALA A 89 0.95 15.10 -25.53
C ALA A 89 1.99 14.81 -24.45
N GLU A 90 3.05 15.59 -24.45
CA GLU A 90 3.99 15.68 -23.33
C GLU A 90 3.37 16.50 -22.20
N ARG A 91 3.60 16.06 -20.96
CA ARG A 91 3.00 16.63 -19.76
C ARG A 91 3.13 18.16 -19.71
N LYS A 92 4.25 18.73 -20.16
CA LYS A 92 4.53 20.18 -20.05
C LYS A 92 4.07 21.04 -21.23
N GLY A 93 3.22 20.52 -22.12
CA GLY A 93 2.43 21.35 -23.04
C GLY A 93 2.76 21.23 -24.52
N LYS A 94 3.74 20.40 -24.90
CA LYS A 94 4.05 20.13 -26.30
C LYS A 94 3.31 18.89 -26.79
N ILE A 95 2.83 18.94 -28.02
CA ILE A 95 2.20 17.83 -28.70
C ILE A 95 2.99 17.55 -29.97
N PHE A 96 3.42 16.32 -30.13
CA PHE A 96 4.14 15.84 -31.31
C PHE A 96 3.29 14.86 -32.10
N SER A 97 3.50 14.76 -33.41
CA SER A 97 2.89 13.74 -34.25
C SER A 97 3.94 12.90 -34.97
N PHE A 98 3.64 11.62 -35.22
CA PHE A 98 4.45 10.74 -36.04
C PHE A 98 3.61 9.61 -36.65
N ASP A 99 4.09 9.02 -37.74
CA ASP A 99 3.48 7.85 -38.39
C ASP A 99 3.75 6.58 -37.56
N TYR A 100 2.69 5.90 -37.12
CA TYR A 100 2.81 4.70 -36.28
C TYR A 100 2.98 3.40 -37.10
N GLN A 101 2.82 3.44 -38.42
CA GLN A 101 2.97 2.27 -39.29
C GLN A 101 4.43 1.86 -39.42
N ASP A 102 5.35 2.83 -39.33
CA ASP A 102 6.79 2.58 -39.36
C ASP A 102 7.38 2.46 -37.95
N GLN A 103 7.64 1.23 -37.51
CA GLN A 103 8.31 0.97 -36.23
C GLN A 103 9.75 1.52 -36.18
N SER A 104 10.38 1.84 -37.32
CA SER A 104 11.75 2.38 -37.39
C SER A 104 11.80 3.91 -37.42
N THR A 105 10.64 4.58 -37.43
CA THR A 105 10.55 6.04 -37.50
C THR A 105 11.39 6.71 -36.41
N ALA A 106 12.17 7.71 -36.83
CA ALA A 106 13.03 8.51 -35.97
C ALA A 106 12.61 9.99 -35.91
N GLU A 107 11.62 10.37 -36.71
CA GLU A 107 11.19 11.75 -36.87
C GLU A 107 9.86 11.99 -36.17
N THR A 108 9.78 13.15 -35.50
CA THR A 108 8.52 13.66 -34.95
C THR A 108 8.30 15.08 -35.45
N GLU A 109 7.04 15.42 -35.66
CA GLU A 109 6.62 16.76 -36.07
C GLU A 109 5.96 17.45 -34.89
N LEU A 110 6.35 18.70 -34.60
CA LEU A 110 5.65 19.50 -33.60
C LEU A 110 4.25 19.87 -34.13
N PHE A 111 3.21 19.35 -33.48
CA PHE A 111 1.82 19.59 -33.83
C PHE A 111 1.26 20.85 -33.13
N LEU A 112 1.58 21.03 -31.84
CA LEU A 112 1.18 22.20 -31.05
C LEU A 112 2.13 22.43 -29.87
N ASP A 113 2.53 23.68 -29.62
CA ASP A 113 3.14 24.10 -28.35
C ASP A 113 2.12 24.90 -27.55
N LEU A 114 1.29 24.20 -26.77
CA LEU A 114 0.21 24.81 -26.01
C LEU A 114 0.75 25.63 -24.83
N LYS A 115 1.94 25.31 -24.32
CA LYS A 115 2.58 26.09 -23.25
C LYS A 115 3.00 27.48 -23.72
N LYS A 116 3.38 27.61 -25.00
CA LYS A 116 3.66 28.91 -25.62
C LYS A 116 2.40 29.76 -25.76
N HIS A 117 1.27 29.14 -26.12
CA HIS A 117 -0.03 29.81 -26.27
C HIS A 117 -0.68 30.16 -24.92
N VAL A 118 -0.62 29.25 -23.95
CA VAL A 118 -1.16 29.39 -22.60
C VAL A 118 -0.01 29.35 -21.58
N PRO A 119 0.64 30.49 -21.27
CA PRO A 119 1.80 30.53 -20.38
C PRO A 119 1.54 29.98 -18.97
N GLU A 120 0.29 30.00 -18.51
CA GLU A 120 -0.12 29.47 -17.20
C GLU A 120 -0.34 27.96 -17.16
N LEU A 121 -0.32 27.29 -18.32
CA LEU A 121 -0.49 25.83 -18.41
C LEU A 121 0.51 25.13 -17.50
N ASN A 122 0.03 24.30 -16.59
CA ASN A 122 0.88 23.43 -15.79
C ASN A 122 1.07 22.09 -16.50
N GLU A 123 -0.03 21.43 -16.88
CA GLU A 123 0.01 20.07 -17.42
C GLU A 123 -1.09 19.78 -18.47
N ILE A 124 -0.82 18.91 -19.46
CA ILE A 124 -1.86 18.33 -20.37
C ILE A 124 -2.26 16.94 -19.89
N TYR A 125 -3.55 16.68 -19.67
CA TYR A 125 -4.06 15.42 -19.09
C TYR A 125 -4.76 14.51 -20.11
N GLY A 126 -5.34 15.09 -21.17
CA GLY A 126 -6.08 14.33 -22.17
C GLY A 126 -6.15 15.01 -23.52
N MET A 127 -6.39 14.20 -24.55
CA MET A 127 -6.69 14.67 -25.90
C MET A 127 -7.51 13.64 -26.67
N THR A 128 -8.29 14.11 -27.63
CA THR A 128 -9.02 13.28 -28.59
C THR A 128 -9.35 14.10 -29.84
N PHE A 129 -9.46 13.44 -30.98
CA PHE A 129 -9.97 14.04 -32.21
C PHE A 129 -11.47 13.82 -32.35
N HIS A 130 -12.13 14.71 -33.09
CA HIS A 130 -13.54 14.55 -33.43
C HIS A 130 -13.78 13.28 -34.26
N PRO A 131 -14.90 12.55 -34.11
CA PRO A 131 -15.20 11.39 -34.96
C PRO A 131 -15.31 11.74 -36.44
N ARG A 132 -15.83 12.94 -36.74
CA ARG A 132 -15.86 13.56 -38.08
C ARG A 132 -14.66 14.47 -38.36
N PHE A 133 -13.47 14.13 -37.85
CA PHE A 133 -12.27 14.95 -37.99
C PHE A 133 -11.95 15.28 -39.46
N GLU A 134 -12.11 14.34 -40.38
CA GLU A 134 -11.89 14.56 -41.82
C GLU A 134 -12.78 15.68 -42.40
N GLU A 135 -13.94 15.94 -41.80
CA GLU A 135 -14.88 16.97 -42.24
C GLU A 135 -14.63 18.32 -41.56
N ASN A 136 -14.34 18.31 -40.26
CA ASN A 136 -14.33 19.53 -39.44
C ASN A 136 -12.95 19.96 -38.92
N GLY A 137 -11.97 19.07 -38.92
CA GLY A 137 -10.61 19.32 -38.47
C GLY A 137 -10.48 19.60 -36.98
N TYR A 138 -11.40 19.16 -36.12
CA TYR A 138 -11.37 19.48 -34.69
C TYR A 138 -10.59 18.49 -33.82
N VAL A 139 -9.80 19.05 -32.91
CA VAL A 139 -9.12 18.36 -31.81
C VAL A 139 -9.50 18.97 -30.47
N TYR A 140 -9.62 18.14 -29.44
CA TYR A 140 -10.00 18.52 -28.09
C TYR A 140 -8.85 18.20 -27.14
N ILE A 141 -8.48 19.14 -26.28
CA ILE A 141 -7.36 19.00 -25.35
C ILE A 141 -7.85 19.37 -23.95
N CYS A 142 -7.60 18.48 -22.99
CA CYS A 142 -7.78 18.75 -21.56
C CYS A 142 -6.43 19.15 -20.96
N TYR A 143 -6.35 20.37 -20.43
CA TYR A 143 -5.15 20.88 -19.78
C TYR A 143 -5.49 21.56 -18.45
N VAL A 144 -4.51 21.57 -17.56
CA VAL A 144 -4.60 22.07 -16.19
C VAL A 144 -3.68 23.28 -16.08
N LEU A 145 -4.19 24.37 -15.52
CA LEU A 145 -3.44 25.56 -15.12
C LEU A 145 -2.75 25.33 -13.76
N LYS A 146 -2.38 26.41 -13.08
CA LYS A 146 -1.88 26.33 -11.71
C LYS A 146 -2.93 25.71 -10.79
N PRO A 147 -2.53 24.93 -9.77
CA PRO A 147 -3.47 24.34 -8.80
C PRO A 147 -4.34 25.38 -8.09
N GLU A 148 -5.47 24.91 -7.55
CA GLU A 148 -6.42 25.64 -6.70
C GLU A 148 -7.17 26.78 -7.43
N LEU A 149 -7.19 26.79 -8.75
CA LEU A 149 -8.00 27.70 -9.55
C LEU A 149 -9.38 27.09 -9.85
N PRO A 150 -10.50 27.77 -9.54
CA PRO A 150 -11.87 27.27 -9.78
C PRO A 150 -12.18 26.85 -11.22
N GLU A 151 -11.53 27.48 -12.20
CA GLU A 151 -11.64 27.17 -13.63
C GLU A 151 -10.28 26.76 -14.22
N GLY A 152 -9.44 26.14 -13.38
CA GLY A 152 -8.07 25.83 -13.72
C GLY A 152 -7.92 24.55 -14.55
N THR A 153 -8.87 23.63 -14.51
CA THR A 153 -8.90 22.51 -15.45
C THR A 153 -9.83 22.86 -16.60
N ARG A 154 -9.35 22.72 -17.84
CA ARG A 154 -10.04 23.18 -19.04
C ARG A 154 -10.05 22.11 -20.11
N VAL A 155 -11.21 21.94 -20.76
CA VAL A 155 -11.32 21.22 -22.03
C VAL A 155 -11.56 22.26 -23.12
N SER A 156 -10.63 22.36 -24.05
CA SER A 156 -10.71 23.30 -25.18
C SER A 156 -10.76 22.56 -26.51
N ARG A 157 -11.49 23.13 -27.47
CA ARG A 157 -11.49 22.74 -28.89
C ARG A 157 -10.51 23.62 -29.65
N PHE A 158 -9.78 23.01 -30.58
CA PHE A 158 -8.91 23.68 -31.55
C PHE A 158 -9.16 23.14 -32.95
N LYS A 159 -8.72 23.89 -33.96
CA LYS A 159 -8.79 23.53 -35.36
C LYS A 159 -7.40 23.16 -35.90
N VAL A 160 -7.32 22.03 -36.58
CA VAL A 160 -6.13 21.58 -37.28
C VAL A 160 -6.05 22.28 -38.63
N GLN A 161 -4.87 22.78 -38.95
CA GLN A 161 -4.54 23.41 -40.22
C GLN A 161 -4.15 22.32 -41.22
N ASP A 162 -4.65 22.45 -42.45
CA ASP A 162 -4.23 21.61 -43.57
C ASP A 162 -2.87 22.09 -44.09
N SER A 163 -1.82 21.67 -43.37
CA SER A 163 -0.42 22.00 -43.61
C SER A 163 0.45 20.75 -43.63
N ASN A 164 1.64 20.86 -44.23
CA ASN A 164 2.65 19.80 -44.22
C ASN A 164 3.97 20.36 -43.66
N PRO A 165 4.39 19.98 -42.44
CA PRO A 165 3.75 19.02 -41.53
C PRO A 165 2.41 19.50 -40.97
N LEU A 166 1.55 18.58 -40.52
CA LEU A 166 0.25 18.90 -39.91
C LEU A 166 0.43 19.71 -38.63
N GLN A 167 -0.27 20.85 -38.52
CA GLN A 167 -0.18 21.75 -37.36
C GLN A 167 -1.56 22.11 -36.81
N CYS A 168 -1.64 22.35 -35.51
CA CYS A 168 -2.84 22.87 -34.87
C CYS A 168 -2.76 24.40 -34.76
N ASP A 169 -3.85 25.10 -35.06
CA ASP A 169 -3.93 26.55 -34.88
C ASP A 169 -4.17 26.89 -33.40
N PRO A 170 -3.20 27.46 -32.66
CA PRO A 170 -3.40 27.84 -31.27
C PRO A 170 -4.45 28.94 -31.10
N GLU A 171 -4.58 29.86 -32.07
CA GLU A 171 -5.50 31.00 -32.00
C GLU A 171 -6.96 30.58 -32.21
N SER A 172 -7.18 29.35 -32.69
CA SER A 172 -8.52 28.77 -32.85
C SER A 172 -9.13 28.24 -31.55
N GLU A 173 -8.47 28.44 -30.40
CA GLU A 173 -8.92 27.92 -29.12
C GLU A 173 -10.34 28.38 -28.77
N GLU A 174 -11.18 27.42 -28.43
CA GLU A 174 -12.45 27.65 -27.78
C GLU A 174 -12.55 26.78 -26.52
N ILE A 175 -12.58 27.42 -25.35
CA ILE A 175 -12.78 26.74 -24.06
C ILE A 175 -14.22 26.26 -23.99
N LEU A 176 -14.42 24.95 -23.83
CA LEU A 176 -15.75 24.36 -23.80
C LEU A 176 -16.29 24.26 -22.38
N ILE A 177 -15.51 23.68 -21.46
CA ILE A 177 -15.95 23.39 -20.10
C ILE A 177 -14.76 23.44 -19.14
N THR A 178 -14.99 23.93 -17.92
CA THR A 178 -13.96 24.14 -16.90
C THR A 178 -14.41 23.64 -15.53
N TRP A 179 -13.44 23.28 -14.69
CA TRP A 179 -13.65 22.94 -13.28
C TRP A 179 -12.40 23.22 -12.44
N LEU A 180 -12.52 22.99 -11.13
CA LEU A 180 -11.46 23.22 -10.16
C LEU A 180 -10.20 22.45 -10.57
N SER A 181 -9.07 23.16 -10.58
CA SER A 181 -7.75 22.55 -10.65
C SER A 181 -7.22 22.29 -9.26
N GLY A 182 -6.49 21.20 -9.12
CA GLY A 182 -5.83 20.80 -7.90
C GLY A 182 -5.05 19.53 -8.15
N GLY A 183 -5.31 18.50 -7.35
CA GLY A 183 -4.70 17.19 -7.48
C GLY A 183 -5.43 16.30 -8.49
N HIS A 184 -6.37 15.48 -8.00
CA HIS A 184 -7.11 14.51 -8.81
C HIS A 184 -8.06 15.20 -9.81
N ASN A 185 -7.53 15.68 -10.93
CA ASN A 185 -8.31 16.47 -11.88
C ASN A 185 -9.10 15.60 -12.88
N GLY A 186 -8.80 14.30 -13.00
CA GLY A 186 -9.31 13.45 -14.07
C GLY A 186 -8.71 13.83 -15.42
N GLY A 187 -9.54 14.24 -16.39
CA GLY A 187 -9.13 14.86 -17.65
C GLY A 187 -9.02 13.94 -18.85
N CYS A 188 -9.46 12.68 -18.76
CA CYS A 188 -9.51 11.80 -19.93
C CYS A 188 -10.67 12.19 -20.85
N LEU A 189 -10.42 12.22 -22.16
CA LEU A 189 -11.39 12.59 -23.18
C LEU A 189 -11.62 11.42 -24.13
N ARG A 190 -12.87 11.01 -24.35
CA ARG A 190 -13.23 9.99 -25.33
C ARG A 190 -14.54 10.35 -26.02
N PHE A 191 -14.61 10.16 -27.33
CA PHE A 191 -15.90 10.12 -27.99
C PHE A 191 -16.54 8.75 -27.78
N GLY A 192 -17.81 8.76 -27.38
CA GLY A 192 -18.62 7.55 -27.31
C GLY A 192 -19.04 7.07 -28.69
N PRO A 193 -19.52 5.82 -28.80
CA PRO A 193 -20.11 5.30 -30.04
C PRO A 193 -21.37 6.08 -30.48
N ASP A 194 -21.92 6.89 -29.59
CA ASP A 194 -23.05 7.81 -29.82
C ASP A 194 -22.62 9.16 -30.41
N GLY A 195 -21.33 9.42 -30.55
CA GLY A 195 -20.78 10.66 -31.12
C GLY A 195 -20.63 11.81 -30.11
N TYR A 196 -20.93 11.60 -28.83
CA TYR A 196 -20.77 12.64 -27.80
C TYR A 196 -19.40 12.58 -27.11
N LEU A 197 -18.96 13.71 -26.57
CA LEU A 197 -17.70 13.80 -25.85
C LEU A 197 -17.90 13.43 -24.37
N TYR A 198 -17.19 12.39 -23.93
CA TYR A 198 -17.10 11.97 -22.54
C TYR A 198 -15.83 12.51 -21.89
N ILE A 199 -15.97 13.04 -20.68
CA ILE A 199 -14.90 13.74 -19.95
C ILE A 199 -14.83 13.18 -18.53
N SER A 200 -13.66 12.71 -18.09
CA SER A 200 -13.49 12.33 -16.68
C SER A 200 -13.08 13.53 -15.82
N THR A 201 -13.56 13.59 -14.59
CA THR A 201 -13.19 14.59 -13.58
C THR A 201 -13.00 13.90 -12.24
N GLY A 202 -11.95 14.25 -11.50
CA GLY A 202 -11.71 13.69 -10.16
C GLY A 202 -12.18 14.63 -9.06
N ASP A 203 -11.88 14.27 -7.81
CA ASP A 203 -12.32 15.02 -6.63
C ASP A 203 -11.68 16.40 -6.47
N GLY A 204 -10.71 16.75 -7.32
CA GLY A 204 -9.99 18.02 -7.33
C GLY A 204 -9.05 18.23 -6.13
N GLY A 205 -9.06 17.32 -5.17
CA GLY A 205 -8.33 17.43 -3.92
C GLY A 205 -6.94 16.77 -3.97
N PRO A 206 -6.13 16.97 -2.90
CA PRO A 206 -4.93 16.18 -2.68
C PRO A 206 -5.29 14.73 -2.33
N ALA A 207 -4.28 13.85 -2.32
CA ALA A 207 -4.44 12.47 -1.89
C ALA A 207 -5.06 12.33 -0.49
N SER A 208 -4.84 13.30 0.42
CA SER A 208 -5.37 13.26 1.77
C SER A 208 -5.41 14.65 2.44
N PRO A 209 -6.36 14.95 3.37
CA PRO A 209 -7.49 14.10 3.80
C PRO A 209 -8.39 13.68 2.62
N PRO A 210 -9.06 12.52 2.69
CA PRO A 210 -9.80 12.00 1.54
C PRO A 210 -10.94 12.96 1.21
N ASP A 211 -11.07 13.31 -0.07
CA ASP A 211 -12.16 14.13 -0.62
C ASP A 211 -12.43 15.40 0.23
N ILE A 212 -11.45 16.30 0.30
CA ILE A 212 -11.55 17.53 1.11
C ILE A 212 -12.74 18.41 0.70
N HIS A 213 -13.19 18.28 -0.54
CA HIS A 213 -14.30 19.02 -1.11
C HIS A 213 -15.66 18.33 -0.90
N ASN A 214 -15.68 17.10 -0.37
CA ASN A 214 -16.87 16.23 -0.30
C ASN A 214 -17.58 16.09 -1.67
N SER A 215 -16.79 16.09 -2.74
CA SER A 215 -17.26 16.13 -4.12
C SER A 215 -17.85 14.81 -4.58
N GLY A 216 -17.41 13.68 -4.01
CA GLY A 216 -17.74 12.37 -4.54
C GLY A 216 -19.25 12.08 -4.60
N GLN A 217 -20.04 12.67 -3.70
CA GLN A 217 -21.50 12.52 -3.69
C GLN A 217 -22.25 13.80 -4.06
N ASP A 218 -21.53 14.90 -4.28
CA ASP A 218 -22.11 16.20 -4.63
C ASP A 218 -22.23 16.33 -6.15
N VAL A 219 -23.46 16.23 -6.64
CA VAL A 219 -23.80 16.32 -8.06
C VAL A 219 -24.16 17.74 -8.51
N SER A 220 -24.02 18.74 -7.64
CA SER A 220 -24.24 20.15 -7.98
C SER A 220 -23.04 20.80 -8.69
N ASN A 221 -21.90 20.10 -8.72
CA ASN A 221 -20.66 20.53 -9.36
C ASN A 221 -20.17 19.48 -10.38
N LEU A 222 -19.02 19.72 -11.01
CA LEU A 222 -18.47 18.86 -12.06
C LEU A 222 -17.33 17.95 -11.58
N LEU A 223 -17.04 17.86 -10.29
CA LEU A 223 -15.96 17.04 -9.73
C LEU A 223 -16.42 15.60 -9.49
N SER A 224 -15.48 14.67 -9.45
CA SER A 224 -15.74 13.24 -9.18
C SER A 224 -16.74 12.58 -10.14
N CYS A 225 -16.74 13.00 -11.41
CA CYS A 225 -17.74 12.64 -12.41
C CYS A 225 -17.13 12.06 -13.70
N ILE A 226 -17.97 11.34 -14.45
CA ILE A 226 -17.86 11.27 -15.90
C ILE A 226 -18.95 12.20 -16.46
N LEU A 227 -18.57 13.12 -17.34
CA LEU A 227 -19.46 14.04 -18.04
C LEU A 227 -19.70 13.54 -19.47
N ARG A 228 -20.83 13.93 -20.07
CA ARG A 228 -21.17 13.68 -21.48
C ARG A 228 -21.82 14.91 -22.09
N ILE A 229 -21.19 15.48 -23.12
CA ILE A 229 -21.63 16.72 -23.76
C ILE A 229 -21.70 16.59 -25.30
N ASP A 230 -22.56 17.39 -25.92
CA ASP A 230 -22.67 17.52 -27.37
C ASP A 230 -21.87 18.73 -27.85
N VAL A 231 -20.77 18.46 -28.53
CA VAL A 231 -19.84 19.48 -29.03
C VAL A 231 -20.16 19.96 -30.45
N ASP A 232 -21.13 19.34 -31.11
CA ASP A 232 -21.58 19.70 -32.45
C ASP A 232 -22.66 20.78 -32.43
N HIS A 233 -23.42 20.85 -31.35
CA HIS A 233 -24.48 21.84 -31.14
C HIS A 233 -24.13 22.77 -29.98
N ARG A 234 -24.75 23.96 -29.95
CA ARG A 234 -24.59 24.96 -28.89
C ARG A 234 -25.91 25.20 -28.18
N SER A 235 -25.86 25.43 -26.88
CA SER A 235 -26.98 26.03 -26.11
C SER A 235 -26.81 27.54 -26.04
N GLN A 236 -27.85 28.30 -25.63
CA GLN A 236 -27.80 29.77 -25.64
C GLN A 236 -26.58 30.36 -24.90
N ASP A 237 -26.19 29.78 -23.76
CA ASP A 237 -25.11 30.31 -22.92
C ASP A 237 -23.87 29.39 -22.85
N LEU A 238 -23.85 28.27 -23.59
CA LEU A 238 -22.77 27.29 -23.54
C LEU A 238 -22.23 26.97 -24.94
N PRO A 239 -20.90 26.81 -25.10
CA PRO A 239 -20.27 26.47 -26.38
C PRO A 239 -20.52 25.01 -26.82
N TYR A 240 -21.33 24.27 -26.05
CA TYR A 240 -21.80 22.91 -26.28
C TYR A 240 -23.28 22.79 -25.91
N ALA A 241 -23.93 21.72 -26.34
CA ALA A 241 -25.28 21.35 -25.93
C ALA A 241 -25.26 20.20 -24.92
N ILE A 242 -26.33 20.09 -24.14
CA ILE A 242 -26.55 18.96 -23.25
C ILE A 242 -27.36 17.92 -24.02
N PRO A 243 -26.85 16.67 -24.18
CA PRO A 243 -27.64 15.59 -24.73
C PRO A 243 -28.94 15.42 -23.94
N SER A 244 -30.09 15.46 -24.62
CA SER A 244 -31.41 15.43 -23.97
C SER A 244 -31.66 14.14 -23.17
N ASP A 245 -30.89 13.09 -23.46
CA ASP A 245 -30.93 11.79 -22.82
C ASP A 245 -29.90 11.64 -21.68
N ASN A 246 -29.16 12.68 -21.29
CA ASN A 246 -28.33 12.60 -20.08
C ASN A 246 -29.19 12.28 -18.83
N PRO A 247 -28.66 11.51 -17.86
CA PRO A 247 -29.47 10.93 -16.79
C PRO A 247 -30.06 11.98 -15.84
N PHE A 248 -29.45 13.16 -15.71
CA PHE A 248 -29.82 14.14 -14.68
C PHE A 248 -30.42 15.45 -15.20
N VAL A 249 -30.69 15.57 -16.51
CA VAL A 249 -31.16 16.83 -17.14
C VAL A 249 -32.42 17.40 -16.49
N LYS A 250 -33.27 16.55 -15.92
CA LYS A 250 -34.54 16.94 -15.30
C LYS A 250 -34.48 17.08 -13.78
N LEU A 251 -33.34 16.81 -13.14
CA LEU A 251 -33.21 16.87 -11.68
C LEU A 251 -32.76 18.28 -11.25
N PRO A 252 -33.57 19.01 -10.46
CA PRO A 252 -33.18 20.33 -9.97
C PRO A 252 -31.92 20.28 -9.11
N GLY A 253 -31.03 21.25 -9.31
CA GLY A 253 -29.77 21.36 -8.53
C GLY A 253 -28.68 20.36 -8.92
N VAL A 254 -28.92 19.53 -9.94
CA VAL A 254 -27.93 18.60 -10.49
C VAL A 254 -27.35 19.16 -11.79
N ARG A 255 -26.06 18.98 -12.00
CA ARG A 255 -25.39 19.37 -13.25
C ARG A 255 -25.85 18.46 -14.41
N PRO A 256 -26.45 19.02 -15.48
CA PRO A 256 -27.00 18.23 -16.57
C PRO A 256 -25.92 17.55 -17.44
N GLU A 257 -24.66 17.96 -17.31
CA GLU A 257 -23.50 17.36 -17.98
C GLU A 257 -23.15 15.97 -17.43
N ILE A 258 -23.54 15.66 -16.19
CA ILE A 258 -23.11 14.44 -15.50
C ILE A 258 -23.73 13.21 -16.17
N TRP A 259 -22.86 12.29 -16.60
CA TRP A 259 -23.23 10.95 -17.04
C TRP A 259 -23.18 9.95 -15.89
N ALA A 260 -22.17 10.03 -15.01
CA ALA A 260 -22.02 9.22 -13.82
C ALA A 260 -21.14 9.94 -12.78
N PHE A 261 -21.20 9.56 -11.51
CA PHE A 261 -20.49 10.25 -10.42
C PHE A 261 -19.99 9.29 -9.32
N GLY A 262 -19.30 9.79 -8.30
CA GLY A 262 -18.80 8.96 -7.19
C GLY A 262 -17.45 8.31 -7.45
N PHE A 263 -16.64 8.91 -8.31
CA PHE A 263 -15.25 8.49 -8.54
C PHE A 263 -14.28 9.30 -7.69
N ARG A 264 -13.07 8.78 -7.45
CA ARG A 264 -12.01 9.55 -6.79
C ARG A 264 -11.15 10.30 -7.79
N ASN A 265 -10.54 9.56 -8.71
CA ASN A 265 -9.69 10.07 -9.77
C ASN A 265 -9.80 9.15 -10.99
N PRO A 266 -10.91 9.25 -11.76
CA PRO A 266 -11.13 8.45 -12.96
C PRO A 266 -10.11 8.84 -14.02
N TRP A 267 -9.05 8.04 -14.17
CA TRP A 267 -7.80 8.45 -14.81
C TRP A 267 -7.79 8.21 -16.32
N LYS A 268 -7.88 6.97 -16.80
CA LYS A 268 -8.09 6.67 -18.23
C LYS A 268 -9.36 5.86 -18.46
N MET A 269 -9.99 6.18 -19.59
CA MET A 269 -11.22 5.56 -20.05
C MET A 269 -11.09 5.04 -21.48
N CYS A 270 -11.87 4.01 -21.79
CA CYS A 270 -12.10 3.57 -23.17
C CYS A 270 -13.51 3.00 -23.33
N PHE A 271 -13.95 2.89 -24.58
CA PHE A 271 -15.17 2.18 -24.93
C PHE A 271 -14.80 0.79 -25.47
N ALA A 272 -15.51 -0.24 -25.02
CA ALA A 272 -15.38 -1.57 -25.56
C ALA A 272 -15.86 -1.59 -27.03
N PRO A 273 -15.03 -2.00 -28.02
CA PRO A 273 -15.36 -1.88 -29.43
C PRO A 273 -16.66 -2.57 -29.85
N LYS A 274 -16.98 -3.72 -29.23
CA LYS A 274 -18.16 -4.53 -29.59
C LYS A 274 -19.44 -4.11 -28.87
N SER A 275 -19.37 -3.87 -27.57
CA SER A 275 -20.56 -3.57 -26.77
C SER A 275 -20.83 -2.08 -26.61
N GLY A 276 -19.84 -1.21 -26.83
CA GLY A 276 -19.93 0.20 -26.52
C GLY A 276 -19.94 0.50 -25.02
N ASP A 277 -19.62 -0.47 -24.16
CA ASP A 277 -19.53 -0.25 -22.71
C ASP A 277 -18.34 0.67 -22.38
N LEU A 278 -18.57 1.66 -21.52
CA LEU A 278 -17.52 2.52 -21.00
C LEU A 278 -16.75 1.80 -19.87
N TRP A 279 -15.42 1.74 -19.99
CA TRP A 279 -14.53 1.22 -18.95
C TRP A 279 -13.64 2.33 -18.41
N VAL A 280 -13.49 2.37 -17.08
CA VAL A 280 -12.75 3.43 -16.37
C VAL A 280 -11.88 2.82 -15.29
N GLY A 281 -10.58 3.12 -15.34
CA GLY A 281 -9.68 2.95 -14.19
C GLY A 281 -9.80 4.13 -13.24
N ASP A 282 -10.16 3.87 -11.99
CA ASP A 282 -10.27 4.89 -10.94
C ASP A 282 -9.19 4.66 -9.90
N VAL A 283 -8.32 5.67 -9.72
CA VAL A 283 -7.17 5.54 -8.81
C VAL A 283 -7.66 5.54 -7.37
N GLY A 284 -7.38 4.44 -6.68
CA GLY A 284 -7.70 4.18 -5.28
C GLY A 284 -7.08 5.18 -4.31
N TRP A 285 -7.51 5.10 -3.06
CA TRP A 285 -6.97 5.90 -1.97
C TRP A 285 -6.00 5.13 -1.07
N GLU A 286 -6.48 4.10 -0.37
CA GLU A 286 -5.77 3.47 0.74
C GLU A 286 -5.59 1.97 0.57
N LEU A 287 -6.66 1.25 0.22
CA LEU A 287 -6.64 -0.21 0.23
C LEU A 287 -6.93 -0.83 -1.12
N TRP A 288 -7.63 -0.12 -2.01
CA TRP A 288 -8.20 -0.70 -3.20
C TRP A 288 -8.02 0.18 -4.42
N GLU A 289 -7.42 -0.40 -5.46
CA GLU A 289 -7.51 0.13 -6.82
C GLU A 289 -8.73 -0.44 -7.54
N LEU A 290 -9.35 0.37 -8.39
CA LEU A 290 -10.71 0.13 -8.85
C LEU A 290 -10.80 0.18 -10.38
N LEU A 291 -11.52 -0.78 -10.95
CA LEU A 291 -11.90 -0.77 -12.36
C LEU A 291 -13.41 -0.89 -12.47
N TYR A 292 -14.01 0.02 -13.23
CA TYR A 292 -15.46 0.13 -13.39
C TYR A 292 -15.86 -0.03 -14.85
N ARG A 293 -16.84 -0.89 -15.11
CA ARG A 293 -17.74 -0.77 -16.25
C ARG A 293 -18.80 0.25 -15.89
N VAL A 294 -18.78 1.41 -16.54
CA VAL A 294 -19.59 2.56 -16.15
C VAL A 294 -21.00 2.49 -16.75
N GLU A 295 -21.99 2.52 -15.87
CA GLU A 295 -23.41 2.62 -16.19
C GLU A 295 -23.89 4.08 -16.20
N LYS A 296 -24.87 4.36 -17.06
CA LYS A 296 -25.60 5.64 -17.11
C LYS A 296 -26.20 5.95 -15.74
N GLY A 297 -25.94 7.13 -15.21
CA GLY A 297 -26.42 7.58 -13.90
C GLY A 297 -25.77 6.87 -12.71
N GLY A 298 -24.75 6.03 -12.93
CA GLY A 298 -24.12 5.24 -11.87
C GLY A 298 -23.43 6.10 -10.81
N ASN A 299 -23.53 5.68 -9.55
CA ASN A 299 -22.77 6.23 -8.42
C ASN A 299 -21.72 5.22 -7.95
N TYR A 300 -20.44 5.58 -7.95
CA TYR A 300 -19.35 4.66 -7.59
C TYR A 300 -18.86 4.79 -6.15
N GLY A 301 -19.51 5.65 -5.36
CA GLY A 301 -19.49 5.61 -3.90
C GLY A 301 -18.41 6.43 -3.23
N TRP A 302 -17.46 7.01 -3.96
CA TRP A 302 -16.52 7.96 -3.37
C TRP A 302 -17.30 9.17 -2.82
N SER A 303 -16.99 9.73 -1.66
CA SER A 303 -16.05 9.26 -0.63
C SER A 303 -16.76 8.55 0.53
N ILE A 304 -18.00 8.08 0.34
CA ILE A 304 -18.68 7.21 1.32
C ILE A 304 -17.90 5.89 1.49
N LYS A 305 -17.43 5.32 0.39
CA LYS A 305 -16.62 4.10 0.35
C LYS A 305 -15.58 4.11 -0.77
N GLU A 306 -14.51 3.35 -0.58
CA GLU A 306 -13.50 2.98 -1.58
C GLU A 306 -13.64 1.46 -1.82
N GLY A 307 -14.23 1.06 -2.94
CA GLY A 307 -14.56 -0.35 -3.18
C GLY A 307 -15.41 -0.96 -2.06
N ARG A 308 -14.79 -1.80 -1.21
CA ARG A 308 -15.43 -2.41 -0.03
C ARG A 308 -15.15 -1.69 1.30
N GLN A 309 -14.22 -0.73 1.31
CA GLN A 309 -13.78 -0.03 2.51
C GLN A 309 -14.65 1.20 2.77
N PRO A 310 -15.30 1.33 3.95
CA PRO A 310 -15.93 2.59 4.35
C PRO A 310 -14.88 3.69 4.52
N VAL A 311 -15.13 4.88 3.97
CA VAL A 311 -14.23 6.04 4.08
C VAL A 311 -14.90 7.15 4.87
N LYS A 312 -15.96 7.76 4.35
CA LYS A 312 -16.83 8.72 5.05
C LYS A 312 -18.29 8.23 5.07
N PRO A 313 -18.62 7.15 5.82
CA PRO A 313 -19.95 6.54 5.80
C PRO A 313 -21.08 7.45 6.30
N GLY A 314 -20.76 8.57 6.95
CA GLY A 314 -21.72 9.58 7.40
C GLY A 314 -22.10 10.63 6.34
N ASN A 315 -21.44 10.65 5.17
CA ASN A 315 -21.76 11.59 4.10
C ASN A 315 -23.13 11.27 3.48
N GLN A 316 -23.86 12.31 3.07
CA GLN A 316 -25.12 12.14 2.37
C GLN A 316 -24.87 11.49 1.00
N PRO A 317 -25.55 10.37 0.67
CA PRO A 317 -25.42 9.76 -0.65
C PRO A 317 -26.05 10.65 -1.72
N GLY A 318 -25.48 10.59 -2.92
CA GLY A 318 -26.02 11.27 -4.10
C GLY A 318 -27.38 10.73 -4.56
N PRO A 319 -27.94 11.27 -5.66
CA PRO A 319 -29.29 10.96 -6.12
C PRO A 319 -29.47 9.51 -6.55
N THR A 320 -28.37 8.85 -6.96
CA THR A 320 -28.34 7.42 -7.25
C THR A 320 -27.48 6.65 -6.26
N PRO A 321 -27.88 5.46 -5.81
CA PRO A 321 -27.03 4.69 -4.89
C PRO A 321 -25.99 3.80 -5.54
N ILE A 322 -25.18 3.29 -4.62
CA ILE A 322 -23.79 3.02 -4.90
C ILE A 322 -23.60 1.64 -5.55
N LEU A 323 -23.01 1.65 -6.74
CA LEU A 323 -22.62 0.47 -7.49
C LEU A 323 -21.27 -0.09 -6.99
N PRO A 324 -21.07 -1.42 -7.04
CA PRO A 324 -19.77 -2.01 -6.73
C PRO A 324 -18.79 -1.88 -7.91
N PRO A 325 -17.47 -1.91 -7.65
CA PRO A 325 -16.48 -2.02 -8.71
C PRO A 325 -16.57 -3.34 -9.46
N THR A 326 -16.21 -3.32 -10.74
CA THR A 326 -16.16 -4.51 -11.60
C THR A 326 -14.97 -5.38 -11.25
N VAL A 327 -13.80 -4.76 -11.03
CA VAL A 327 -12.59 -5.41 -10.48
C VAL A 327 -12.05 -4.54 -9.35
N VAL A 328 -11.50 -5.19 -8.32
CA VAL A 328 -10.77 -4.54 -7.23
C VAL A 328 -9.41 -5.20 -7.08
N HIS A 329 -8.36 -4.39 -6.94
CA HIS A 329 -7.03 -4.86 -6.58
C HIS A 329 -6.66 -4.36 -5.20
N SER A 330 -6.10 -5.24 -4.36
CA SER A 330 -5.56 -4.81 -3.07
C SER A 330 -4.31 -3.95 -3.28
N HIS A 331 -4.05 -3.00 -2.39
CA HIS A 331 -2.78 -2.26 -2.33
C HIS A 331 -1.53 -3.12 -2.04
N ARG A 332 -1.72 -4.41 -1.79
CA ARG A 332 -0.64 -5.41 -1.80
C ARG A 332 -0.24 -5.84 -3.22
N GLU A 333 -1.11 -5.64 -4.20
CA GLU A 333 -0.97 -6.08 -5.58
C GLU A 333 -0.78 -4.91 -6.58
N ALA A 334 -1.57 -3.83 -6.45
CA ALA A 334 -1.58 -2.65 -7.31
C ALA A 334 -1.80 -1.37 -6.47
N ARG A 335 -1.34 -0.19 -6.89
CA ARG A 335 -1.37 1.05 -6.05
C ARG A 335 -1.82 2.32 -6.79
N SER A 336 -2.04 2.24 -8.10
CA SER A 336 -2.52 3.32 -8.95
C SER A 336 -2.89 2.75 -10.34
N ILE A 337 -4.10 2.18 -10.44
CA ILE A 337 -4.61 1.61 -11.69
C ILE A 337 -4.88 2.73 -12.69
N THR A 338 -4.27 2.59 -13.87
CA THR A 338 -4.36 3.59 -14.93
C THR A 338 -5.66 3.48 -15.71
N GLY A 339 -6.20 2.28 -15.88
CA GLY A 339 -7.12 1.95 -16.98
C GLY A 339 -6.36 1.35 -18.17
N GLY A 340 -7.02 1.22 -19.32
CA GLY A 340 -6.51 0.40 -20.42
C GLY A 340 -7.33 0.48 -21.71
N TYR A 341 -7.08 -0.46 -22.63
CA TYR A 341 -7.82 -0.63 -23.90
C TYR A 341 -8.08 -2.11 -24.21
N PHE A 342 -9.05 -2.35 -25.09
CA PHE A 342 -9.32 -3.67 -25.64
C PHE A 342 -8.33 -4.00 -26.77
N TYR A 343 -7.77 -5.20 -26.72
CA TYR A 343 -6.84 -5.70 -27.72
C TYR A 343 -7.58 -6.45 -28.82
N GLU A 344 -7.46 -5.96 -30.06
CA GLU A 344 -8.14 -6.51 -31.23
C GLU A 344 -7.18 -6.91 -32.37
N ALA A 345 -5.89 -6.56 -32.26
CA ALA A 345 -4.91 -6.85 -33.30
C ALA A 345 -4.73 -8.37 -33.55
N PRO A 346 -4.46 -8.78 -34.80
CA PRO A 346 -4.28 -10.18 -35.15
C PRO A 346 -2.95 -10.78 -34.64
N ARG A 347 -2.00 -9.95 -34.17
CA ARG A 347 -0.65 -10.37 -33.78
C ARG A 347 -0.67 -11.30 -32.56
N LEU A 348 -1.36 -10.92 -31.49
CA LEU A 348 -1.51 -11.73 -30.26
C LEU A 348 -2.92 -12.31 -30.18
N LYS A 349 -3.18 -13.37 -30.94
CA LYS A 349 -4.51 -13.99 -31.07
C LYS A 349 -5.14 -14.38 -29.72
N GLU A 350 -4.33 -14.80 -28.76
CA GLU A 350 -4.78 -15.19 -27.42
C GLU A 350 -5.30 -14.02 -26.58
N LEU A 351 -4.92 -12.79 -26.91
CA LEU A 351 -5.36 -11.57 -26.25
C LEU A 351 -6.54 -10.90 -26.96
N LYS A 352 -7.08 -11.49 -28.03
CA LYS A 352 -8.28 -10.96 -28.67
C LYS A 352 -9.43 -10.81 -27.66
N ASP A 353 -10.18 -9.71 -27.76
CA ASP A 353 -11.30 -9.35 -26.89
C ASP A 353 -10.90 -9.15 -25.41
N THR A 354 -9.60 -8.97 -25.13
CA THR A 354 -9.10 -8.77 -23.78
C THR A 354 -8.90 -7.29 -23.49
N TYR A 355 -9.46 -6.81 -22.39
CA TYR A 355 -9.14 -5.51 -21.82
C TYR A 355 -7.79 -5.58 -21.13
N ILE A 356 -6.78 -4.93 -21.72
CA ILE A 356 -5.43 -4.82 -21.18
C ILE A 356 -5.32 -3.51 -20.42
N TYR A 357 -4.97 -3.59 -19.15
CA TYR A 357 -4.81 -2.44 -18.27
C TYR A 357 -3.58 -2.59 -17.38
N GLY A 358 -3.15 -1.48 -16.77
CA GLY A 358 -1.91 -1.45 -16.00
C GLY A 358 -1.95 -0.58 -14.76
N ASP A 359 -0.90 -0.73 -13.96
CA ASP A 359 -0.69 0.00 -12.71
C ASP A 359 0.57 0.86 -12.80
N TYR A 360 0.44 2.15 -12.50
CA TYR A 360 1.54 3.12 -12.55
C TYR A 360 2.67 2.79 -11.59
N SER A 361 2.30 2.28 -10.41
CA SER A 361 3.22 2.15 -9.28
C SER A 361 4.11 0.91 -9.37
N THR A 362 3.52 -0.21 -9.76
CA THR A 362 4.12 -1.54 -9.81
C THR A 362 4.59 -1.92 -11.21
N GLY A 363 4.06 -1.30 -12.26
CA GLY A 363 4.33 -1.64 -13.66
C GLY A 363 3.70 -2.96 -14.12
N LYS A 364 2.84 -3.57 -13.29
CA LYS A 364 2.09 -4.76 -13.65
C LYS A 364 1.03 -4.45 -14.71
N LEU A 365 0.80 -5.44 -15.56
CA LEU A 365 -0.20 -5.43 -16.63
C LEU A 365 -1.09 -6.65 -16.46
N TRP A 366 -2.41 -6.45 -16.55
CA TRP A 366 -3.40 -7.51 -16.47
C TRP A 366 -4.25 -7.55 -17.73
N GLY A 367 -4.82 -8.73 -17.97
CA GLY A 367 -5.85 -8.96 -18.96
C GLY A 367 -7.16 -9.31 -18.26
N LEU A 368 -8.26 -8.76 -18.77
CA LEU A 368 -9.61 -9.02 -18.31
C LEU A 368 -10.54 -9.34 -19.48
N ARG A 369 -11.36 -10.38 -19.34
CA ARG A 369 -12.51 -10.64 -20.21
C ARG A 369 -13.79 -10.58 -19.39
N TYR A 370 -14.75 -9.82 -19.93
CA TYR A 370 -16.03 -9.58 -19.28
C TYR A 370 -17.16 -9.91 -20.24
N ALA A 371 -18.05 -10.81 -19.83
CA ALA A 371 -19.25 -11.15 -20.56
C ALA A 371 -20.36 -11.55 -19.58
N ASN A 372 -21.62 -11.48 -20.03
CA ASN A 372 -22.77 -11.88 -19.21
C ASN A 372 -22.82 -11.16 -17.84
N GLN A 373 -22.43 -9.88 -17.82
CA GLN A 373 -22.33 -9.03 -16.64
C GLN A 373 -21.36 -9.52 -15.55
N ARG A 374 -20.37 -10.34 -15.90
CA ARG A 374 -19.35 -10.83 -14.96
C ARG A 374 -17.96 -10.92 -15.60
N VAL A 375 -16.95 -10.93 -14.73
CA VAL A 375 -15.59 -11.30 -15.12
C VAL A 375 -15.57 -12.81 -15.40
N GLU A 376 -15.15 -13.19 -16.62
CA GLU A 376 -15.03 -14.61 -17.01
C GLU A 376 -13.58 -15.09 -16.97
N TRP A 377 -12.63 -14.18 -17.19
CA TRP A 377 -11.20 -14.48 -17.11
C TRP A 377 -10.44 -13.22 -16.70
N HIS A 378 -9.46 -13.39 -15.81
CA HIS A 378 -8.60 -12.33 -15.29
C HIS A 378 -7.24 -12.92 -14.96
N GLN A 379 -6.16 -12.31 -15.46
CA GLN A 379 -4.79 -12.82 -15.28
C GLN A 379 -3.77 -11.68 -15.32
N GLU A 380 -2.70 -11.79 -14.52
CA GLU A 380 -1.48 -10.99 -14.70
C GLU A 380 -0.78 -11.43 -16.00
N LEU A 381 -0.60 -10.49 -16.93
CA LEU A 381 -0.02 -10.76 -18.25
C LEU A 381 1.49 -10.55 -18.26
N ALA A 382 1.95 -9.48 -17.62
CA ALA A 382 3.34 -9.07 -17.59
C ALA A 382 3.62 -8.25 -16.32
N ASN A 383 4.85 -8.36 -15.83
CA ASN A 383 5.34 -7.62 -14.67
C ASN A 383 6.51 -6.73 -15.08
N SER A 384 6.21 -5.55 -15.63
CA SER A 384 7.19 -4.63 -16.19
C SER A 384 7.72 -3.64 -15.15
N THR A 385 8.76 -2.87 -15.49
CA THR A 385 9.24 -1.73 -14.69
C THR A 385 8.67 -0.40 -15.16
N LEU A 386 7.74 -0.41 -16.12
CA LEU A 386 7.23 0.78 -16.78
C LEU A 386 6.37 1.61 -15.80
N LYS A 387 6.44 2.93 -15.92
CA LYS A 387 5.51 3.85 -15.25
C LYS A 387 4.32 4.09 -16.16
N VAL A 388 3.43 3.11 -16.17
CA VAL A 388 2.23 3.09 -17.01
C VAL A 388 1.30 4.21 -16.59
N THR A 389 1.10 5.22 -17.41
CA THR A 389 0.14 6.32 -17.15
C THR A 389 -0.89 6.50 -18.27
N ALA A 390 -0.61 5.92 -19.44
CA ALA A 390 -1.49 5.95 -20.58
C ALA A 390 -1.24 4.71 -21.46
N PHE A 391 -2.16 4.53 -22.40
CA PHE A 391 -2.06 3.54 -23.45
C PHE A 391 -2.44 4.22 -24.77
N ALA A 392 -1.99 3.66 -25.88
CA ALA A 392 -2.39 4.04 -27.23
C ALA A 392 -2.92 2.81 -27.97
N ILE A 393 -3.74 3.05 -28.98
CA ILE A 393 -4.28 2.00 -29.85
C ILE A 393 -4.20 2.47 -31.29
N ASP A 394 -3.67 1.62 -32.18
CA ASP A 394 -3.65 1.89 -33.61
C ASP A 394 -4.94 1.42 -34.31
N ASP A 395 -5.02 1.64 -35.62
CA ASP A 395 -6.16 1.25 -36.45
C ASP A 395 -6.32 -0.27 -36.65
N THR A 396 -5.29 -1.06 -36.33
CA THR A 396 -5.34 -2.52 -36.36
C THR A 396 -5.88 -3.11 -35.05
N GLY A 397 -5.95 -2.30 -33.99
CA GLY A 397 -6.30 -2.73 -32.64
C GLY A 397 -5.10 -3.19 -31.81
N GLU A 398 -3.87 -2.82 -32.21
CA GLU A 398 -2.67 -3.07 -31.41
C GLU A 398 -2.63 -2.08 -30.25
N VAL A 399 -2.42 -2.60 -29.05
CA VAL A 399 -2.34 -1.78 -27.84
C VAL A 399 -0.88 -1.52 -27.49
N TYR A 400 -0.54 -0.25 -27.33
CA TYR A 400 0.75 0.21 -26.87
C TYR A 400 0.66 0.76 -25.44
N ILE A 401 1.61 0.38 -24.59
CA ILE A 401 1.78 0.89 -23.23
C ILE A 401 2.67 2.14 -23.28
N VAL A 402 2.24 3.23 -22.65
CA VAL A 402 3.01 4.49 -22.60
C VAL A 402 3.71 4.59 -21.25
N ASP A 403 5.04 4.63 -21.30
CA ASP A 403 5.88 4.83 -20.12
C ASP A 403 6.25 6.30 -19.98
N ILE A 404 5.71 6.97 -18.95
CA ILE A 404 5.92 8.40 -18.74
C ILE A 404 7.38 8.71 -18.39
N GLU A 405 8.05 7.89 -17.60
CA GLU A 405 9.42 8.17 -17.15
C GLU A 405 10.45 7.75 -18.21
N GLY A 406 10.23 6.61 -18.87
CA GLY A 406 11.07 6.17 -19.99
C GLY A 406 10.87 7.01 -21.25
N GLY A 407 9.74 7.70 -21.37
CA GLY A 407 9.45 8.56 -22.52
C GLY A 407 9.21 7.76 -23.81
N ALA A 408 8.65 6.56 -23.69
CA ALA A 408 8.61 5.59 -24.79
C ALA A 408 7.32 4.77 -24.82
N PHE A 409 7.04 4.21 -26.00
CA PHE A 409 5.98 3.27 -26.22
C PHE A 409 6.52 1.85 -26.09
N HIS A 410 5.70 0.96 -25.55
CA HIS A 410 5.97 -0.46 -25.45
C HIS A 410 4.77 -1.26 -25.94
N ARG A 411 4.96 -2.53 -26.26
CA ARG A 411 3.88 -3.47 -26.57
C ARG A 411 4.17 -4.81 -25.92
N LEU A 412 3.13 -5.60 -25.69
CA LEU A 412 3.30 -6.96 -25.20
C LEU A 412 3.90 -7.85 -26.30
N VAL A 413 4.80 -8.73 -25.92
CA VAL A 413 5.26 -9.86 -26.72
C VAL A 413 5.27 -11.11 -25.87
N PRO A 414 5.05 -12.30 -26.45
CA PRO A 414 5.27 -13.55 -25.73
C PRO A 414 6.69 -13.54 -25.17
N ILE A 415 6.84 -13.99 -23.92
CA ILE A 415 8.14 -13.99 -23.27
C ILE A 415 9.14 -14.81 -24.11
N LYS A 416 10.26 -14.20 -24.51
CA LYS A 416 11.29 -14.88 -25.31
C LYS A 416 12.25 -15.67 -24.44
N GLU A 417 12.63 -15.05 -23.32
CA GLU A 417 13.51 -15.63 -22.30
C GLU A 417 12.82 -15.50 -20.96
N SER A 418 12.60 -16.63 -20.30
CA SER A 418 12.00 -16.62 -18.97
C SER A 418 13.09 -16.61 -17.91
N ASP A 419 12.89 -15.79 -16.88
CA ASP A 419 13.63 -15.95 -15.62
C ASP A 419 13.27 -17.27 -14.91
N HIS A 420 12.23 -18.01 -15.34
CA HIS A 420 11.90 -19.31 -14.75
C HIS A 420 13.09 -20.27 -14.88
N ASN A 421 13.59 -20.70 -13.74
CA ASN A 421 14.68 -21.63 -13.59
C ASN A 421 14.16 -22.90 -12.90
N PRO A 422 13.94 -24.01 -13.63
CA PRO A 422 13.51 -25.26 -13.01
C PRO A 422 14.59 -25.86 -12.09
N ASP A 423 15.85 -25.46 -12.27
CA ASP A 423 16.99 -25.84 -11.44
C ASP A 423 17.30 -24.78 -10.37
N PHE A 424 16.34 -23.89 -10.06
CA PHE A 424 16.51 -22.93 -8.98
C PHE A 424 16.78 -23.69 -7.66
N PRO A 425 17.79 -23.29 -6.86
CA PRO A 425 18.15 -24.01 -5.65
C PRO A 425 16.95 -24.25 -4.72
N THR A 426 16.64 -25.50 -4.41
CA THR A 426 15.57 -25.84 -3.46
C THR A 426 16.10 -26.08 -2.05
N GLN A 427 17.42 -26.26 -1.91
CA GLN A 427 18.12 -26.29 -0.62
C GLN A 427 19.08 -25.11 -0.50
N LEU A 428 19.29 -24.59 0.71
CA LEU A 428 20.15 -23.45 0.96
C LEU A 428 21.62 -23.76 0.63
N SER A 429 22.07 -24.99 0.91
CA SER A 429 23.41 -25.48 0.54
C SER A 429 23.68 -25.43 -0.97
N GLN A 430 22.64 -25.50 -1.80
CA GLN A 430 22.77 -25.46 -3.27
C GLN A 430 22.93 -24.04 -3.81
N THR A 431 22.65 -23.01 -3.01
CA THR A 431 22.65 -21.61 -3.47
C THR A 431 24.03 -21.07 -3.83
N GLY A 432 25.09 -21.67 -3.27
CA GLY A 432 26.46 -21.17 -3.35
C GLY A 432 26.72 -19.94 -2.48
N LEU A 433 25.79 -19.54 -1.60
CA LEU A 433 25.98 -18.48 -0.61
C LEU A 433 26.75 -18.97 0.63
N PHE A 434 26.72 -20.27 0.88
CA PHE A 434 27.38 -20.91 2.02
C PHE A 434 28.40 -21.94 1.52
N GLU A 435 29.59 -21.94 2.13
CA GLU A 435 30.56 -23.05 1.99
C GLU A 435 30.09 -24.25 2.82
N SER A 436 29.52 -23.99 4.00
CA SER A 436 28.87 -24.98 4.84
C SER A 436 27.66 -24.38 5.54
N THR A 437 26.46 -24.87 5.23
CA THR A 437 25.22 -24.46 5.91
C THR A 437 25.20 -24.95 7.35
N GLU A 438 25.66 -26.18 7.60
CA GLU A 438 25.74 -26.78 8.94
C GLU A 438 26.57 -25.94 9.92
N LYS A 439 27.74 -25.46 9.47
CA LYS A 439 28.60 -24.56 10.26
C LYS A 439 28.20 -23.09 10.13
N HIS A 440 27.16 -22.79 9.35
CA HIS A 440 26.73 -21.45 8.96
C HIS A 440 27.88 -20.58 8.41
N GLN A 441 28.80 -21.23 7.70
CA GLN A 441 29.96 -20.59 7.10
C GLN A 441 29.63 -20.11 5.69
N VAL A 442 29.61 -18.78 5.51
CA VAL A 442 29.37 -18.18 4.19
C VAL A 442 30.49 -18.48 3.21
N ALA A 443 30.15 -18.56 1.93
CA ALA A 443 31.13 -18.80 0.87
C ALA A 443 32.09 -17.61 0.71
N ALA A 444 33.28 -17.87 0.17
CA ALA A 444 34.25 -16.83 -0.15
C ALA A 444 33.64 -15.74 -1.03
N GLY A 445 33.80 -14.47 -0.64
CA GLY A 445 33.26 -13.30 -1.33
C GLY A 445 31.83 -12.91 -0.93
N VAL A 446 31.15 -13.70 -0.11
CA VAL A 446 29.92 -13.28 0.58
C VAL A 446 30.31 -12.48 1.82
N ILE A 447 29.80 -11.25 1.93
CA ILE A 447 30.30 -10.27 2.90
C ILE A 447 29.27 -10.08 4.02
N PRO A 448 29.61 -10.36 5.30
CA PRO A 448 28.74 -10.04 6.42
C PRO A 448 28.65 -8.53 6.64
N TYR A 449 27.48 -8.05 7.02
CA TYR A 449 27.28 -6.66 7.42
C TYR A 449 26.37 -6.53 8.64
N GLU A 450 26.56 -5.46 9.39
CA GLU A 450 25.77 -5.11 10.57
C GLU A 450 24.98 -3.83 10.36
N ILE A 451 23.90 -3.66 11.12
CA ILE A 451 23.03 -2.48 11.06
C ILE A 451 22.92 -1.82 12.43
N ASN A 452 22.67 -0.52 12.48
CA ASN A 452 22.58 0.26 13.70
C ASN A 452 21.34 -0.06 14.55
N ALA A 453 20.18 -0.20 13.91
CA ALA A 453 18.90 -0.34 14.57
C ALA A 453 18.09 -1.47 13.91
N PRO A 454 18.05 -2.68 14.48
CA PRO A 454 17.18 -3.74 13.97
C PRO A 454 15.71 -3.40 14.22
N ALA A 455 14.85 -3.77 13.27
CA ALA A 455 13.40 -3.75 13.50
C ALA A 455 13.00 -4.86 14.48
N TRP A 456 11.92 -4.63 15.22
CA TRP A 456 11.32 -5.62 16.10
C TRP A 456 10.83 -6.83 15.30
N ALA A 457 11.28 -8.01 15.70
CA ALA A 457 10.96 -9.29 15.05
C ALA A 457 10.68 -10.36 16.11
N ASP A 458 9.89 -10.02 17.14
CA ASP A 458 9.47 -10.94 18.19
C ASP A 458 10.63 -11.63 18.94
N TYR A 459 11.67 -10.86 19.29
CA TYR A 459 12.97 -11.32 19.84
C TYR A 459 13.89 -12.07 18.88
N ALA A 460 13.45 -12.35 17.65
CA ALA A 460 14.33 -12.97 16.67
C ALA A 460 15.51 -12.04 16.34
N THR A 461 16.70 -12.61 16.25
CA THR A 461 17.89 -11.94 15.79
C THR A 461 18.12 -12.24 14.31
N ALA A 462 18.99 -11.48 13.66
CA ALA A 462 19.32 -11.76 12.29
C ALA A 462 20.78 -11.45 11.96
N GLU A 463 21.41 -12.40 11.28
CA GLU A 463 22.68 -12.25 10.61
C GLU A 463 22.45 -11.87 9.16
N ARG A 464 23.25 -10.92 8.65
CA ARG A 464 23.03 -10.34 7.33
C ARG A 464 24.28 -10.41 6.49
N PHE A 465 24.07 -10.72 5.22
CA PHE A 465 25.14 -10.85 4.25
C PHE A 465 24.74 -10.19 2.94
N ILE A 466 25.74 -9.73 2.20
CA ILE A 466 25.57 -9.25 0.83
C ILE A 466 26.55 -10.00 -0.07
N ALA A 467 26.07 -10.42 -1.23
CA ALA A 467 26.85 -11.10 -2.24
C ALA A 467 26.62 -10.42 -3.59
N LEU A 468 27.70 -9.96 -4.23
CA LEU A 468 27.66 -9.29 -5.52
C LEU A 468 28.38 -10.16 -6.56
N PRO A 469 27.96 -10.13 -7.83
CA PRO A 469 28.72 -10.74 -8.90
C PRO A 469 30.19 -10.26 -8.91
N PRO A 470 31.13 -11.08 -9.41
CA PRO A 470 32.53 -10.70 -9.53
C PRO A 470 32.70 -9.38 -10.28
N ASP A 471 33.63 -8.54 -9.81
CA ASP A 471 34.03 -7.28 -10.46
C ASP A 471 32.93 -6.21 -10.65
N THR A 472 31.78 -6.34 -9.98
CA THR A 472 30.68 -5.36 -10.03
C THR A 472 30.57 -4.52 -8.77
N SER A 473 30.09 -3.27 -8.83
CA SER A 473 29.95 -2.40 -7.65
C SER A 473 28.55 -1.81 -7.57
N ILE A 474 28.10 -1.46 -6.35
CA ILE A 474 26.89 -0.66 -6.18
C ILE A 474 27.18 0.76 -6.63
N GLU A 475 26.26 1.35 -7.38
CA GLU A 475 26.39 2.70 -7.93
C GLU A 475 25.43 3.67 -7.23
N VAL A 476 25.83 4.94 -7.10
CA VAL A 476 24.94 6.01 -6.62
C VAL A 476 24.30 6.68 -7.83
N VAL A 477 22.97 6.60 -7.93
CA VAL A 477 22.24 7.20 -9.07
C VAL A 477 21.85 8.64 -8.79
N ARG A 478 21.42 8.97 -7.56
CA ARG A 478 21.11 10.33 -7.07
C ARG A 478 21.21 10.40 -5.54
N LYS A 479 21.99 11.35 -4.98
CA LYS A 479 22.15 11.55 -3.53
C LYS A 479 22.42 10.22 -2.78
N GLN A 480 21.44 9.69 -2.02
CA GLN A 480 21.52 8.51 -1.16
C GLN A 480 20.95 7.23 -1.80
N PHE A 481 20.52 7.28 -3.06
CA PHE A 481 19.90 6.13 -3.73
C PHE A 481 20.92 5.25 -4.45
N TRP A 482 20.82 3.94 -4.24
CA TRP A 482 21.76 2.93 -4.75
C TRP A 482 21.15 2.07 -5.86
N ASN A 483 21.96 1.79 -6.87
CA ASN A 483 21.69 0.80 -7.92
C ASN A 483 22.57 -0.42 -7.70
N PHE A 484 21.95 -1.60 -7.65
CA PHE A 484 22.64 -2.84 -7.38
C PHE A 484 22.93 -3.56 -8.71
N PRO A 485 24.08 -4.24 -8.85
CA PRO A 485 24.33 -5.10 -10.00
C PRO A 485 23.30 -6.23 -10.09
N LYS A 486 22.88 -6.59 -11.31
CA LYS A 486 22.06 -7.79 -11.55
C LYS A 486 22.71 -9.01 -10.89
N ASP A 487 21.89 -9.87 -10.30
CA ASP A 487 22.28 -11.05 -9.51
C ASP A 487 22.97 -10.74 -8.16
N THR A 488 22.86 -9.52 -7.67
CA THR A 488 23.14 -9.23 -6.26
C THR A 488 22.15 -9.96 -5.37
N VAL A 489 22.64 -10.56 -4.28
CA VAL A 489 21.81 -11.22 -3.28
C VAL A 489 22.07 -10.61 -1.91
N LEU A 490 21.02 -10.16 -1.24
CA LEU A 490 21.03 -9.87 0.18
C LEU A 490 20.45 -11.07 0.92
N VAL A 491 21.15 -11.50 1.96
CA VAL A 491 20.79 -12.67 2.74
C VAL A 491 20.55 -12.24 4.17
N LYS A 492 19.49 -12.76 4.79
CA LYS A 492 19.15 -12.55 6.19
C LYS A 492 18.80 -13.89 6.82
N THR A 493 19.67 -14.44 7.66
CA THR A 493 19.33 -15.61 8.46
C THR A 493 18.74 -15.14 9.78
N ILE A 494 17.52 -15.59 10.06
CA ILE A 494 16.76 -15.25 11.26
C ILE A 494 16.88 -16.41 12.25
N SER A 495 17.21 -16.07 13.49
CA SER A 495 17.36 -17.05 14.57
C SER A 495 16.55 -16.63 15.79
N MET A 496 16.13 -17.60 16.60
CA MET A 496 15.37 -17.38 17.82
C MET A 496 15.98 -18.21 18.95
N GLU A 497 16.21 -17.58 20.10
CA GLU A 497 16.57 -18.27 21.34
C GLU A 497 15.40 -19.14 21.81
N THR A 498 15.64 -20.43 22.05
CA THR A 498 14.63 -21.31 22.67
C THR A 498 14.62 -21.20 24.19
N GLU A 499 15.61 -20.56 24.79
CA GLU A 499 15.62 -20.11 26.19
C GLU A 499 15.98 -18.61 26.23
N ARG A 500 15.03 -17.79 26.69
CA ARG A 500 15.13 -16.33 26.67
C ARG A 500 16.35 -15.86 27.46
N GLY A 501 17.22 -15.09 26.79
CA GLY A 501 18.44 -14.56 27.41
C GLY A 501 19.61 -15.55 27.42
N ASN A 502 19.45 -16.73 26.79
CA ASN A 502 20.52 -17.69 26.59
C ASN A 502 20.82 -17.87 25.09
N PRO A 503 21.79 -17.10 24.54
CA PRO A 503 22.13 -17.13 23.12
C PRO A 503 22.59 -18.49 22.59
N GLU A 504 23.13 -19.37 23.46
CA GLU A 504 23.59 -20.71 23.08
C GLU A 504 22.43 -21.63 22.65
N THR A 505 21.19 -21.25 22.98
CA THR A 505 19.98 -21.99 22.58
C THR A 505 19.35 -21.47 21.29
N ALA A 506 19.98 -20.50 20.62
CA ALA A 506 19.45 -19.93 19.40
C ALA A 506 19.40 -20.95 18.27
N GLN A 507 18.21 -21.11 17.68
CA GLN A 507 17.98 -21.92 16.49
C GLN A 507 17.69 -21.04 15.29
N ARG A 508 18.30 -21.36 14.14
CA ARG A 508 17.98 -20.75 12.85
C ARG A 508 16.60 -21.21 12.42
N LEU A 509 15.75 -20.25 12.08
CA LEU A 509 14.36 -20.49 11.68
C LEU A 509 14.24 -20.43 10.16
N GLU A 510 14.67 -19.32 9.58
CA GLU A 510 14.64 -19.11 8.13
C GLU A 510 15.85 -18.34 7.64
N THR A 511 16.23 -18.57 6.39
CA THR A 511 17.13 -17.69 5.64
C THR A 511 16.34 -17.03 4.51
N GLN A 512 16.20 -15.72 4.60
CA GLN A 512 15.56 -14.87 3.59
C GLN A 512 16.61 -14.39 2.60
N LEU A 513 16.29 -14.47 1.30
CA LEU A 513 17.06 -13.95 0.21
C LEU A 513 16.25 -12.86 -0.48
N LEU A 514 16.87 -11.72 -0.73
CA LEU A 514 16.43 -10.78 -1.74
C LEU A 514 17.41 -10.90 -2.90
N HIS A 515 16.97 -11.45 -4.03
CA HIS A 515 17.74 -11.53 -5.26
C HIS A 515 17.34 -10.40 -6.20
N PHE A 516 18.31 -9.62 -6.65
CA PHE A 516 18.08 -8.55 -7.61
C PHE A 516 18.21 -9.10 -9.02
N ASN A 517 17.09 -9.27 -9.74
CA ASN A 517 17.11 -9.84 -11.09
C ASN A 517 17.61 -8.86 -12.18
N GLY A 518 18.08 -7.67 -11.78
CA GLY A 518 18.48 -6.58 -12.68
C GLY A 518 17.40 -5.50 -12.85
N ALA A 519 16.17 -5.78 -12.41
CA ALA A 519 15.04 -4.86 -12.50
C ALA A 519 14.37 -4.62 -11.14
N ARG A 520 14.20 -5.67 -10.32
CA ARG A 520 13.55 -5.61 -9.01
C ARG A 520 14.13 -6.63 -8.04
N TRP A 521 13.86 -6.44 -6.76
CA TRP A 521 14.13 -7.44 -5.73
C TRP A 521 13.04 -8.52 -5.73
N GLN A 522 13.47 -9.78 -5.76
CA GLN A 522 12.63 -10.96 -5.60
C GLN A 522 12.95 -11.61 -4.25
N GLY A 523 11.92 -11.80 -3.41
CA GLY A 523 12.07 -12.37 -2.08
C GLY A 523 11.90 -13.89 -2.10
N TYR A 524 12.82 -14.61 -1.47
CA TYR A 524 12.75 -16.07 -1.26
C TYR A 524 13.06 -16.38 0.20
N SER A 525 12.34 -17.32 0.81
CA SER A 525 12.65 -17.81 2.16
C SER A 525 13.00 -19.29 2.09
N TYR A 526 13.98 -19.71 2.89
CA TYR A 526 14.34 -21.11 3.11
C TYR A 526 14.13 -21.43 4.58
N ARG A 527 13.37 -22.48 4.88
CA ARG A 527 13.09 -22.96 6.24
C ARG A 527 14.17 -23.94 6.68
N TRP A 528 14.81 -23.68 7.81
CA TRP A 528 15.83 -24.57 8.38
C TRP A 528 15.20 -25.86 8.92
N ASN A 529 15.97 -26.96 8.83
CA ASN A 529 15.61 -28.23 9.46
C ASN A 529 15.92 -28.23 10.97
N GLU A 530 15.35 -29.19 11.70
CA GLU A 530 15.52 -29.32 13.14
C GLU A 530 16.98 -29.66 13.51
N GLU A 531 17.70 -30.37 12.65
CA GLU A 531 19.12 -30.71 12.83
C GLU A 531 20.05 -29.52 12.60
N GLN A 532 19.53 -28.38 12.13
CA GLN A 532 20.29 -27.15 11.87
C GLN A 532 21.42 -27.32 10.83
N THR A 533 21.27 -28.29 9.93
CA THR A 533 22.27 -28.66 8.92
C THR A 533 22.03 -27.98 7.56
N ASP A 534 20.78 -27.73 7.17
CA ASP A 534 20.40 -27.07 5.91
C ASP A 534 18.99 -26.46 5.99
N ALA A 535 18.56 -25.78 4.94
CA ALA A 535 17.23 -25.18 4.83
C ALA A 535 16.59 -25.43 3.45
N THR A 536 15.26 -25.59 3.40
CA THR A 536 14.50 -25.88 2.18
C THR A 536 13.68 -24.68 1.73
N LEU A 537 13.63 -24.42 0.42
CA LEU A 537 12.87 -23.33 -0.18
C LEU A 537 11.38 -23.42 0.19
N VAL A 538 10.87 -22.35 0.77
CA VAL A 538 9.47 -22.21 1.17
C VAL A 538 8.59 -21.94 -0.08
N PRO A 539 7.41 -22.59 -0.19
CA PRO A 539 6.48 -22.34 -1.29
C PRO A 539 6.07 -20.87 -1.44
N SER A 540 5.54 -20.50 -2.59
CA SER A 540 5.20 -19.10 -2.88
C SER A 540 4.15 -18.50 -1.93
N GLY A 541 3.30 -19.35 -1.33
CA GLY A 541 2.28 -18.99 -0.35
C GLY A 541 2.77 -18.79 1.09
N GLY A 542 4.06 -18.97 1.39
CA GLY A 542 4.59 -18.91 2.76
C GLY A 542 4.53 -20.26 3.49
N ASP A 543 4.95 -20.28 4.76
CA ASP A 543 4.99 -21.46 5.66
C ASP A 543 5.01 -21.00 7.13
N SER A 544 4.97 -21.93 8.10
CA SER A 544 5.13 -21.62 9.52
C SER A 544 5.99 -22.64 10.28
N ILE A 545 6.59 -22.20 11.39
CA ILE A 545 7.40 -23.01 12.31
C ILE A 545 6.83 -22.86 13.73
N LYS A 546 6.58 -23.98 14.41
CA LYS A 546 6.16 -23.98 15.81
C LYS A 546 7.38 -24.15 16.72
N LEU A 547 7.46 -23.36 17.76
CA LEU A 547 8.57 -23.29 18.71
C LEU A 547 8.03 -23.32 20.14
N GLU A 548 8.76 -23.94 21.06
CA GLU A 548 8.58 -23.79 22.50
C GLU A 548 9.75 -22.97 23.03
N ILE A 549 9.46 -21.80 23.62
CA ILE A 549 10.48 -20.88 24.16
C ILE A 549 10.37 -20.88 25.68
N THR A 550 11.44 -21.21 26.39
CA THR A 550 11.53 -21.03 27.85
C THR A 550 11.74 -19.56 28.15
N ASP A 551 10.88 -18.96 28.96
CA ASP A 551 10.85 -17.52 29.22
C ASP A 551 10.37 -17.28 30.65
N ALA A 552 11.29 -16.87 31.53
CA ALA A 552 11.01 -16.69 32.96
C ALA A 552 10.02 -15.54 33.24
N ASP A 553 9.91 -14.57 32.32
CA ASP A 553 8.96 -13.46 32.41
C ASP A 553 7.57 -13.86 31.89
N HIS A 554 7.45 -15.04 31.25
CA HIS A 554 6.17 -15.58 30.82
C HIS A 554 5.43 -16.23 32.01
N PRO A 555 4.11 -16.05 32.16
CA PRO A 555 3.34 -16.61 33.28
C PRO A 555 3.56 -18.11 33.53
N ASP A 556 3.80 -18.88 32.47
CA ASP A 556 3.98 -20.34 32.51
C ASP A 556 5.46 -20.77 32.52
N GLY A 557 6.41 -19.82 32.54
CA GLY A 557 7.84 -20.08 32.34
C GLY A 557 8.20 -20.57 30.92
N LYS A 558 7.21 -20.77 30.06
CA LYS A 558 7.32 -21.24 28.67
C LYS A 558 6.27 -20.58 27.78
N LEU A 559 6.59 -20.40 26.51
CA LEU A 559 5.75 -19.80 25.47
C LEU A 559 5.76 -20.70 24.22
N ASN A 560 4.60 -21.24 23.80
CA ASN A 560 4.50 -21.80 22.45
C ASN A 560 4.30 -20.66 21.46
N TYR A 561 5.20 -20.57 20.49
CA TYR A 561 5.27 -19.50 19.53
C TYR A 561 5.23 -20.07 18.11
N GLU A 562 4.45 -19.46 17.23
CA GLU A 562 4.40 -19.84 15.82
C GLU A 562 5.02 -18.75 14.95
N TRP A 563 6.23 -19.02 14.45
CA TRP A 563 6.92 -18.17 13.50
C TRP A 563 6.30 -18.30 12.11
N GLN A 564 5.85 -17.17 11.56
CA GLN A 564 5.24 -17.12 10.22
C GLN A 564 6.29 -16.69 9.20
N ILE A 565 6.51 -17.54 8.18
CA ILE A 565 7.37 -17.25 7.04
C ILE A 565 6.54 -16.61 5.94
N SER A 566 6.92 -15.40 5.53
CA SER A 566 6.17 -14.58 4.57
C SER A 566 6.06 -15.22 3.18
N SER A 567 4.91 -15.06 2.55
CA SER A 567 4.70 -15.37 1.13
C SER A 567 5.46 -14.40 0.20
N ARG A 568 5.59 -14.77 -1.09
CA ARG A 568 6.23 -13.91 -2.10
C ARG A 568 5.52 -12.56 -2.26
N ALA A 569 4.19 -12.59 -2.22
CA ALA A 569 3.36 -11.40 -2.30
C ALA A 569 3.56 -10.49 -1.08
N GLU A 570 3.73 -11.04 0.12
CA GLU A 570 3.97 -10.25 1.34
C GLU A 570 5.34 -9.58 1.33
N CYS A 571 6.38 -10.24 0.81
CA CYS A 571 7.68 -9.58 0.61
C CYS A 571 7.57 -8.34 -0.30
N ALA A 572 6.77 -8.45 -1.38
CA ALA A 572 6.57 -7.36 -2.33
C ALA A 572 5.81 -6.15 -1.75
N VAL A 573 5.08 -6.32 -0.63
CA VAL A 573 4.39 -5.20 0.05
C VAL A 573 5.38 -4.14 0.52
N CYS A 574 6.53 -4.57 1.03
CA CYS A 574 7.57 -3.66 1.54
C CYS A 574 8.71 -3.42 0.54
N HIS A 575 9.00 -4.38 -0.34
CA HIS A 575 10.04 -4.29 -1.36
C HIS A 575 9.48 -3.82 -2.72
N THR A 576 8.81 -2.67 -2.74
CA THR A 576 8.15 -2.15 -3.95
C THR A 576 9.14 -1.53 -4.95
N PRO A 577 8.83 -1.55 -6.27
CA PRO A 577 9.65 -0.93 -7.30
C PRO A 577 9.41 0.60 -7.44
N PHE A 578 8.56 1.19 -6.60
CA PHE A 578 7.89 2.46 -6.87
C PHE A 578 8.81 3.66 -7.13
N GLN A 579 10.09 3.64 -6.72
CA GLN A 579 11.00 4.78 -6.93
C GLN A 579 12.15 4.54 -7.92
N ASN A 580 12.19 3.45 -8.67
CA ASN A 580 13.36 3.10 -9.50
C ASN A 580 14.69 3.01 -8.68
N TYR A 581 14.58 2.97 -7.34
CA TYR A 581 15.69 2.84 -6.38
C TYR A 581 15.26 1.84 -5.29
N LEU A 582 15.19 0.58 -5.68
CA LEU A 582 15.56 -0.60 -4.89
C LEU A 582 15.44 -0.44 -3.37
N SER A 583 14.20 -0.45 -2.86
CA SER A 583 13.86 -0.40 -1.44
C SER A 583 14.44 -1.60 -0.70
N VAL A 584 15.65 -1.46 -0.16
CA VAL A 584 16.24 -2.40 0.80
C VAL A 584 16.09 -1.81 2.19
N LEU A 585 15.17 -2.35 2.98
CA LEU A 585 14.75 -1.77 4.27
C LEU A 585 15.89 -1.61 5.30
N SER A 586 16.97 -2.37 5.18
CA SER A 586 18.06 -2.40 6.18
C SER A 586 19.46 -2.18 5.61
N PHE A 587 19.63 -2.09 4.28
CA PHE A 587 20.92 -1.83 3.65
C PHE A 587 20.93 -0.39 3.11
N GLU A 588 21.00 0.56 4.04
CA GLU A 588 21.01 2.00 3.76
C GLU A 588 22.12 2.68 4.57
N GLU A 589 22.59 3.84 4.10
CA GLU A 589 23.70 4.58 4.69
C GLU A 589 23.54 4.79 6.21
N ALA A 590 22.34 5.18 6.67
CA ALA A 590 22.06 5.44 8.08
C ALA A 590 22.12 4.19 8.97
N GLN A 591 21.90 3.00 8.40
CA GLN A 591 22.04 1.71 9.08
C GLN A 591 23.48 1.21 9.07
N LEU A 592 24.20 1.44 7.96
CA LEU A 592 25.56 0.91 7.77
C LEU A 592 26.65 1.79 8.35
N ASN A 593 26.39 3.07 8.66
CA ASN A 593 27.37 3.98 9.27
C ASN A 593 27.62 3.61 10.74
N ARG A 594 28.58 2.72 10.96
CA ARG A 594 29.03 2.28 12.30
C ARG A 594 30.41 1.67 12.27
N GLU A 595 31.07 1.71 13.42
CA GLU A 595 32.30 0.96 13.68
C GLU A 595 32.01 -0.54 13.83
N ARG A 596 32.89 -1.36 13.27
CA ARG A 596 32.83 -2.82 13.34
C ARG A 596 34.23 -3.40 13.47
N LYS A 597 34.34 -4.52 14.19
CA LYS A 597 35.58 -5.29 14.30
C LYS A 597 35.72 -6.27 13.12
N TYR A 598 36.86 -6.24 12.45
CA TYR A 598 37.28 -7.12 11.36
C TYR A 598 38.59 -7.82 11.76
N GLY A 599 38.49 -9.02 12.34
CA GLY A 599 39.65 -9.63 12.99
C GLY A 599 40.14 -8.72 14.11
N ASP A 600 41.39 -8.25 14.07
CA ASP A 600 41.95 -7.35 15.09
C ASP A 600 41.79 -5.85 14.76
N ILE A 601 41.26 -5.51 13.58
CA ILE A 601 41.09 -4.12 13.13
C ILE A 601 39.67 -3.65 13.45
N VAL A 602 39.53 -2.46 14.04
CA VAL A 602 38.23 -1.77 14.13
C VAL A 602 38.18 -0.74 13.01
N ASP A 603 37.13 -0.82 12.19
CA ASP A 603 36.94 0.07 11.05
C ASP A 603 35.47 0.42 10.86
N ASN A 604 35.20 1.60 10.30
CA ASN A 604 33.87 1.98 9.89
C ASN A 604 33.43 1.12 8.71
N GLN A 605 32.23 0.53 8.81
CA GLN A 605 31.74 -0.38 7.79
C GLN A 605 31.54 0.29 6.42
N LEU A 606 31.12 1.56 6.37
CA LEU A 606 31.03 2.28 5.10
C LEU A 606 32.43 2.51 4.49
N ARG A 607 33.44 2.82 5.32
CA ARG A 607 34.83 2.95 4.86
C ARG A 607 35.37 1.64 4.31
N ALA A 608 35.18 0.54 5.04
CA ALA A 608 35.63 -0.79 4.63
C ALA A 608 34.96 -1.22 3.31
N LEU A 609 33.64 -1.07 3.17
CA LEU A 609 32.89 -1.44 1.97
C LEU A 609 33.22 -0.54 0.76
N ALA A 610 33.49 0.74 0.98
CA ALA A 610 33.95 1.66 -0.07
C ALA A 610 35.36 1.30 -0.56
N HIS A 611 36.27 0.99 0.36
CA HIS A 611 37.65 0.59 0.04
C HIS A 611 37.72 -0.66 -0.86
N ILE A 612 36.91 -1.67 -0.56
CA ILE A 612 36.82 -2.89 -1.39
C ILE A 612 35.91 -2.74 -2.60
N LYS A 613 35.41 -1.54 -2.89
CA LYS A 613 34.54 -1.22 -4.04
C LYS A 613 33.24 -2.02 -4.07
N VAL A 614 32.68 -2.37 -2.92
CA VAL A 614 31.29 -2.87 -2.85
C VAL A 614 30.34 -1.68 -2.92
N LEU A 615 30.64 -0.63 -2.15
CA LEU A 615 30.00 0.68 -2.23
C LEU A 615 30.89 1.66 -3.02
N PRO A 616 30.33 2.71 -3.62
CA PRO A 616 31.12 3.69 -4.33
C PRO A 616 31.84 4.61 -3.34
N GLU A 617 33.05 5.06 -3.67
CA GLU A 617 33.88 5.90 -2.78
C GLU A 617 33.16 7.15 -2.27
N SER A 618 32.19 7.67 -3.02
CA SER A 618 31.38 8.85 -2.65
C SER A 618 30.58 8.71 -1.35
N VAL A 619 30.30 7.48 -0.89
CA VAL A 619 29.56 7.23 0.36
C VAL A 619 30.40 7.49 1.61
N TRP A 620 31.73 7.56 1.47
CA TRP A 620 32.64 7.81 2.59
C TRP A 620 33.60 8.96 2.30
N SER A 621 33.76 9.83 3.29
CA SER A 621 34.94 10.69 3.46
C SER A 621 35.12 10.91 4.96
N GLU A 622 36.34 11.20 5.42
CA GLU A 622 36.60 11.46 6.86
C GLU A 622 35.66 12.56 7.43
N SER A 623 35.33 13.55 6.61
CA SER A 623 34.40 14.63 6.95
C SER A 623 32.91 14.27 6.85
N LYS A 624 32.52 13.29 6.02
CA LYS A 624 31.13 12.83 5.86
C LYS A 624 30.78 11.73 6.85
N GLY A 625 31.67 10.77 7.07
CA GLY A 625 31.44 9.65 8.00
C GLY A 625 31.10 10.11 9.41
N THR A 626 31.76 11.18 9.86
CA THR A 626 31.55 11.82 11.16
C THR A 626 30.33 12.75 11.24
N LYS A 627 29.71 13.11 10.10
CA LYS A 627 28.58 14.07 10.01
C LYS A 627 27.31 13.48 9.38
N ALA A 628 27.36 12.27 8.83
CA ALA A 628 26.22 11.63 8.18
C ALA A 628 25.13 11.30 9.22
N HIS A 629 23.86 11.35 8.79
CA HIS A 629 22.75 10.88 9.61
C HIS A 629 22.89 9.37 9.83
N TYR A 630 22.82 8.94 11.08
CA TYR A 630 22.83 7.53 11.46
C TYR A 630 21.61 7.23 12.33
N LEU A 631 21.10 6.01 12.22
CA LEU A 631 20.16 5.48 13.20
C LEU A 631 20.93 5.06 14.45
N VAL A 632 20.26 5.06 15.59
CA VAL A 632 20.81 4.51 16.83
C VAL A 632 20.01 3.32 17.26
N ASP A 633 20.67 2.35 17.88
CA ASP A 633 19.98 1.26 18.56
C ASP A 633 18.92 1.84 19.54
N PRO A 634 17.63 1.52 19.35
CA PRO A 634 16.55 1.97 20.23
C PRO A 634 16.75 1.60 21.71
N HIS A 635 17.58 0.60 22.01
CA HIS A 635 17.86 0.12 23.37
C HIS A 635 19.14 0.74 23.98
N ASN A 636 19.95 1.46 23.21
CA ASN A 636 21.15 2.12 23.74
C ASN A 636 20.80 3.35 24.60
N SER A 637 20.87 3.18 25.93
CA SER A 637 20.53 4.22 26.91
C SER A 637 21.43 5.46 26.90
N SER A 638 22.60 5.39 26.28
CA SER A 638 23.53 6.52 26.15
C SER A 638 23.14 7.49 25.04
N ALA A 639 22.31 7.06 24.08
CA ALA A 639 21.78 7.92 23.02
C ALA A 639 20.57 8.73 23.52
N SER A 640 20.33 9.90 22.89
CA SER A 640 19.19 10.73 23.27
C SER A 640 17.85 10.01 23.04
N LEU A 641 16.88 10.28 23.91
CA LEU A 641 15.55 9.67 23.84
C LEU A 641 14.89 9.87 22.47
N THR A 642 14.96 11.09 21.93
CA THR A 642 14.40 11.42 20.62
C THR A 642 15.08 10.62 19.50
N LEU A 643 16.41 10.52 19.49
CA LEU A 643 17.12 9.74 18.46
C LEU A 643 16.72 8.26 18.49
N ARG A 644 16.60 7.67 19.68
CA ARG A 644 16.16 6.28 19.88
C ARG A 644 14.72 6.08 19.40
N ALA A 645 13.79 6.92 19.83
CA ALA A 645 12.38 6.83 19.42
C ALA A 645 12.20 7.03 17.91
N ARG A 646 12.93 7.97 17.30
CA ARG A 646 12.88 8.21 15.85
C ARG A 646 13.49 7.05 15.06
N SER A 647 14.58 6.44 15.56
CA SER A 647 15.17 5.23 14.96
C SER A 647 14.24 4.03 15.05
N TYR A 648 13.51 3.90 16.18
CA TYR A 648 12.49 2.87 16.36
C TYR A 648 11.34 3.01 15.34
N LEU A 649 10.77 4.22 15.21
CA LEU A 649 9.70 4.49 14.24
C LEU A 649 10.17 4.32 12.79
N HIS A 650 11.43 4.68 12.51
CA HIS A 650 12.01 4.49 11.19
C HIS A 650 12.05 3.00 10.82
N THR A 651 12.58 2.16 11.70
CA THR A 651 12.81 0.74 11.41
C THR A 651 11.53 -0.09 11.42
N ASN A 652 10.57 0.26 12.30
CA ASN A 652 9.35 -0.51 12.50
C ASN A 652 8.13 0.02 11.72
N CYS A 653 8.12 1.29 11.32
CA CYS A 653 6.91 1.93 10.80
C CYS A 653 7.09 2.63 9.44
N ARG A 654 8.28 3.19 9.13
CA ARG A 654 8.53 4.01 7.92
C ARG A 654 8.17 3.30 6.62
N HIS A 655 8.41 1.99 6.51
CA HIS A 655 8.18 1.25 5.27
C HIS A 655 6.73 1.33 4.80
N CYS A 656 5.77 1.35 5.74
CA CYS A 656 4.35 1.63 5.49
C CYS A 656 4.03 3.12 5.56
N HIS A 657 4.57 3.82 6.57
CA HIS A 657 4.32 5.23 6.88
C HIS A 657 5.39 6.14 6.26
N ARG A 658 5.45 6.07 4.93
CA ARG A 658 6.15 7.02 4.07
C ARG A 658 5.29 7.31 2.86
N ASN A 659 5.60 8.37 2.12
CA ASN A 659 4.91 8.66 0.87
C ASN A 659 4.95 7.43 -0.07
N ASN A 660 3.78 6.95 -0.49
CA ASN A 660 3.59 5.72 -1.27
C ASN A 660 4.07 4.41 -0.60
N GLY A 661 4.23 4.40 0.73
CA GLY A 661 4.59 3.22 1.53
C GLY A 661 3.45 2.21 1.68
N GLY A 662 2.20 2.65 1.52
CA GLY A 662 1.00 1.79 1.55
C GLY A 662 0.28 1.77 2.89
N GLY A 663 0.76 2.53 3.88
CA GLY A 663 0.01 2.82 5.10
C GLY A 663 -1.07 3.88 4.85
N GLY A 664 -2.24 3.70 5.46
CA GLY A 664 -3.40 4.58 5.26
C GLY A 664 -3.53 5.80 6.17
N SER A 665 -2.43 6.20 6.78
CA SER A 665 -2.33 7.50 7.45
C SER A 665 -1.26 8.32 6.75
N THR A 666 -1.46 9.64 6.71
CA THR A 666 -0.57 10.61 6.03
C THR A 666 0.70 10.92 6.79
N ILE A 667 1.05 10.10 7.77
CA ILE A 667 2.19 10.34 8.62
C ILE A 667 3.45 9.82 7.95
N GLU A 668 4.54 10.54 8.12
CA GLU A 668 5.85 10.19 7.62
C GLU A 668 6.77 9.88 8.80
N LEU A 669 7.29 8.65 8.87
CA LEU A 669 8.05 8.17 10.03
C LEU A 669 9.54 7.96 9.73
N ASP A 670 10.08 8.68 8.76
CA ASP A 670 11.52 8.73 8.50
C ASP A 670 12.25 9.50 9.62
N ALA A 671 13.23 8.87 10.26
CA ALA A 671 14.05 9.45 11.32
C ALA A 671 14.66 10.83 10.99
N ALA A 672 15.01 11.08 9.72
CA ALA A 672 15.65 12.32 9.30
C ALA A 672 14.69 13.51 9.17
N MET A 673 13.37 13.27 9.18
CA MET A 673 12.38 14.33 9.01
C MET A 673 12.23 15.20 10.26
N SER A 674 11.90 16.47 10.05
CA SER A 674 11.45 17.35 11.14
C SER A 674 10.10 16.88 11.68
N GLN A 675 9.76 17.29 12.90
CA GLN A 675 8.52 16.93 13.58
C GLN A 675 7.28 17.39 12.82
N GLU A 676 7.33 18.58 12.21
CA GLU A 676 6.24 19.11 11.37
C GLU A 676 6.07 18.28 10.10
N ALA A 677 7.19 17.90 9.47
CA ALA A 677 7.18 17.09 8.25
C ALA A 677 6.63 15.68 8.47
N MET A 678 6.71 15.14 9.69
CA MET A 678 6.10 13.86 10.05
C MET A 678 4.57 13.85 9.93
N LYS A 679 3.91 15.01 10.06
CA LYS A 679 2.44 15.14 10.05
C LYS A 679 1.73 14.20 11.05
N ALA A 680 2.39 13.91 12.18
CA ALA A 680 1.92 12.92 13.16
C ALA A 680 1.60 13.54 14.53
N VAL A 681 2.33 14.58 14.93
CA VAL A 681 2.19 15.19 16.28
C VAL A 681 1.08 16.24 16.27
N GLY A 682 0.14 16.12 17.21
CA GLY A 682 -1.04 16.99 17.30
C GLY A 682 -2.08 16.79 16.19
N VAL A 683 -1.97 15.69 15.43
CA VAL A 683 -2.82 15.43 14.27
C VAL A 683 -3.98 14.51 14.63
N LYS A 684 -5.20 14.82 14.18
CA LYS A 684 -6.39 13.98 14.40
C LYS A 684 -6.28 12.64 13.64
N PRO A 685 -6.58 11.49 14.28
CA PRO A 685 -6.53 10.19 13.63
C PRO A 685 -7.66 10.03 12.62
N THR A 686 -7.33 9.48 11.45
CA THR A 686 -8.30 9.14 10.39
C THR A 686 -8.82 7.70 10.51
N GLN A 687 -8.04 6.80 11.12
CA GLN A 687 -8.32 5.36 11.21
C GLN A 687 -8.90 4.95 12.57
N GLY A 688 -9.95 5.66 12.99
CA GLY A 688 -10.66 5.42 14.24
C GLY A 688 -9.96 6.02 15.47
N THR A 689 -10.77 6.49 16.41
CA THR A 689 -10.29 7.07 17.68
C THR A 689 -10.18 6.01 18.78
N PHE A 690 -10.68 4.79 18.56
CA PHE A 690 -10.71 3.72 19.57
C PHE A 690 -11.36 4.16 20.89
N GLN A 691 -12.36 5.05 20.81
CA GLN A 691 -13.04 5.64 21.97
C GLN A 691 -12.10 6.43 22.91
N ILE A 692 -10.93 6.82 22.43
CA ILE A 692 -10.04 7.75 23.13
C ILE A 692 -10.60 9.16 22.98
N LEU A 693 -10.90 9.81 24.10
CA LEU A 693 -11.41 11.18 24.12
C LEU A 693 -10.30 12.16 23.70
N GLY A 694 -10.57 13.02 22.72
CA GLY A 694 -9.57 13.96 22.20
C GLY A 694 -8.38 13.29 21.51
N ALA A 695 -8.56 12.08 20.96
CA ALA A 695 -7.50 11.30 20.33
C ALA A 695 -6.72 12.08 19.27
N GLU A 696 -5.39 12.00 19.33
CA GLU A 696 -4.46 12.43 18.29
C GLU A 696 -3.60 11.22 17.86
N VAL A 697 -2.99 11.27 16.68
CA VAL A 697 -2.06 10.22 16.23
C VAL A 697 -0.91 10.11 17.22
N ILE A 698 -0.26 11.24 17.50
CA ILE A 698 0.64 11.44 18.63
C ILE A 698 0.18 12.71 19.36
N ALA A 699 -0.27 12.57 20.60
CA ALA A 699 -0.66 13.69 21.46
C ALA A 699 0.54 14.15 22.29
N PRO A 700 1.15 15.31 21.99
CA PRO A 700 2.35 15.75 22.67
C PRO A 700 2.09 15.98 24.17
N GLY A 701 2.92 15.37 25.03
CA GLY A 701 2.77 15.39 26.49
C GLY A 701 1.65 14.49 27.05
N ASP A 702 0.91 13.77 26.20
CA ASP A 702 -0.16 12.87 26.63
C ASP A 702 -0.13 11.51 25.89
N PRO A 703 0.67 10.55 26.36
CA PRO A 703 0.74 9.23 25.73
C PRO A 703 -0.61 8.50 25.72
N PHE A 704 -1.48 8.72 26.71
CA PHE A 704 -2.75 7.99 26.87
C PHE A 704 -3.85 8.51 25.93
N ARG A 705 -3.57 9.60 25.22
CA ARG A 705 -4.40 10.18 24.16
C ARG A 705 -3.85 9.91 22.75
N SER A 706 -2.73 9.20 22.66
CA SER A 706 -2.01 8.90 21.41
C SER A 706 -2.45 7.56 20.81
N VAL A 707 -3.08 7.61 19.64
CA VAL A 707 -3.55 6.41 18.92
C VAL A 707 -2.38 5.53 18.48
N LEU A 708 -1.23 6.11 18.11
CA LEU A 708 -0.04 5.35 17.72
C LEU A 708 0.40 4.41 18.86
N LEU A 709 0.51 4.94 20.08
CA LEU A 709 0.89 4.15 21.25
C LEU A 709 -0.16 3.07 21.55
N TYR A 710 -1.45 3.40 21.52
CA TYR A 710 -2.53 2.43 21.71
C TYR A 710 -2.40 1.22 20.76
N ARG A 711 -2.19 1.48 19.47
CA ARG A 711 -2.09 0.44 18.46
C ARG A 711 -0.83 -0.41 18.62
N MET A 712 0.26 0.19 19.09
CA MET A 712 1.51 -0.52 19.40
C MET A 712 1.38 -1.41 20.64
N SER A 713 0.59 -1.01 21.62
CA SER A 713 0.47 -1.67 22.92
C SER A 713 -0.52 -2.84 22.96
N LYS A 714 -1.16 -3.20 21.84
CA LYS A 714 -2.26 -4.17 21.83
C LYS A 714 -2.07 -5.32 20.85
N LEU A 715 -2.76 -6.43 21.13
CA LEU A 715 -2.97 -7.51 20.17
C LEU A 715 -4.34 -7.42 19.49
N GLY A 716 -4.60 -8.30 18.53
CA GLY A 716 -5.89 -8.34 17.82
C GLY A 716 -6.15 -7.13 16.91
N LYS A 717 -7.43 -6.77 16.76
CA LYS A 717 -7.89 -5.85 15.71
C LYS A 717 -7.29 -4.44 15.83
N GLY A 718 -6.75 -3.90 14.74
CA GLY A 718 -6.21 -2.54 14.68
C GLY A 718 -4.82 -2.37 15.30
N ARG A 719 -4.14 -3.46 15.68
CA ARG A 719 -2.74 -3.43 16.15
C ARG A 719 -1.77 -2.89 15.09
N MET A 720 -0.66 -2.33 15.55
CA MET A 720 0.50 -1.96 14.72
C MET A 720 1.82 -2.41 15.40
N PRO A 721 2.84 -2.86 14.66
CA PRO A 721 2.80 -3.13 13.22
C PRO A 721 1.80 -4.24 12.90
N TYR A 722 1.20 -4.16 11.70
CA TYR A 722 0.17 -5.09 11.26
C TYR A 722 0.75 -6.41 10.72
N SER A 723 2.01 -6.36 10.27
CA SER A 723 2.79 -7.45 9.67
C SER A 723 4.19 -7.48 10.27
N GLY A 724 4.83 -8.65 10.23
CA GLY A 724 6.22 -8.85 10.69
C GLY A 724 6.39 -9.09 12.19
N SER A 725 5.30 -9.06 12.97
CA SER A 725 5.32 -9.32 14.40
C SER A 725 3.97 -9.85 14.87
N SER A 726 4.01 -10.75 15.85
CA SER A 726 2.86 -11.40 16.50
C SER A 726 2.76 -11.06 17.99
N ILE A 727 3.83 -10.58 18.62
CA ILE A 727 3.84 -10.13 20.02
C ILE A 727 4.05 -8.61 20.15
N VAL A 728 3.71 -8.06 21.33
CA VAL A 728 3.91 -6.63 21.61
C VAL A 728 5.35 -6.38 22.02
N ASP A 729 6.00 -5.40 21.38
CA ASP A 729 7.28 -4.88 21.83
C ASP A 729 7.10 -3.95 23.05
N VAL A 730 7.29 -4.52 24.24
CA VAL A 730 7.13 -3.78 25.52
C VAL A 730 8.19 -2.68 25.65
N GLN A 731 9.42 -2.94 25.20
CA GLN A 731 10.50 -1.96 25.31
C GLN A 731 10.31 -0.80 24.31
N GLY A 732 9.89 -1.12 23.09
CA GLY A 732 9.54 -0.14 22.06
C GLY A 732 8.34 0.72 22.45
N THR A 733 7.27 0.12 22.97
CA THR A 733 6.11 0.88 23.48
C THR A 733 6.48 1.80 24.64
N ARG A 734 7.32 1.35 25.58
CA ARG A 734 7.87 2.19 26.65
C ARG A 734 8.69 3.34 26.12
N LEU A 735 9.60 3.08 25.17
CA LEU A 735 10.43 4.10 24.53
C LEU A 735 9.58 5.19 23.88
N ILE A 736 8.58 4.80 23.08
CA ILE A 736 7.70 5.75 22.40
C ILE A 736 6.83 6.52 23.41
N LYS A 737 6.33 5.86 24.45
CA LYS A 737 5.61 6.54 25.53
C LYS A 737 6.47 7.63 26.18
N GLU A 738 7.67 7.28 26.62
CA GLU A 738 8.57 8.23 27.30
C GLU A 738 8.93 9.40 26.40
N TRP A 739 9.11 9.13 25.09
CA TRP A 739 9.32 10.18 24.10
C TRP A 739 8.12 11.12 24.02
N ILE A 740 6.89 10.59 23.89
CA ILE A 740 5.66 11.38 23.83
C ILE A 740 5.47 12.24 25.09
N GLU A 741 5.79 11.71 26.28
CA GLU A 741 5.68 12.45 27.54
C GLU A 741 6.60 13.69 27.59
N ARG A 742 7.72 13.67 26.86
CA ARG A 742 8.69 14.78 26.80
C ARG A 742 8.46 15.72 25.61
N GLU A 743 7.50 15.41 24.74
CA GLU A 743 7.17 16.29 23.61
C GLU A 743 6.49 17.58 24.09
N PRO A 744 6.89 18.76 23.56
CA PRO A 744 6.31 20.04 23.97
C PRO A 744 4.81 20.10 23.72
N THR A 745 4.03 20.42 24.75
CA THR A 745 2.57 20.57 24.62
C THR A 745 2.21 21.75 23.73
N LEU A 746 1.26 21.54 22.81
CA LEU A 746 0.78 22.62 21.92
C LEU A 746 -0.21 23.54 22.69
N PRO A 747 -0.14 24.87 22.52
CA PRO A 747 -0.93 25.85 23.30
C PRO A 747 -2.47 25.77 23.19
N HIS A 748 -3.05 24.80 22.48
CA HIS A 748 -4.48 24.73 22.20
C HIS A 748 -5.17 23.38 22.47
N SER A 749 -4.54 22.38 23.12
CA SER A 749 -5.06 20.99 23.04
C SER A 749 -5.66 20.36 24.30
N LEU A 750 -5.73 21.05 25.46
CA LEU A 750 -6.40 20.51 26.64
C LEU A 750 -7.79 21.11 26.81
N GLN A 751 -8.76 20.53 26.09
CA GLN A 751 -10.18 20.67 26.42
C GLN A 751 -10.37 20.28 27.89
N PHE A 752 -11.02 21.15 28.68
CA PHE A 752 -11.25 20.98 30.12
C PHE A 752 -11.71 19.55 30.50
N GLU A 753 -12.53 18.93 29.66
CA GLU A 753 -13.04 17.57 29.84
C GLU A 753 -11.95 16.49 29.79
N VAL A 754 -10.97 16.62 28.90
CA VAL A 754 -9.83 15.68 28.77
C VAL A 754 -8.98 15.73 30.03
N SER A 755 -8.60 16.93 30.48
CA SER A 755 -7.82 17.11 31.71
C SER A 755 -8.57 16.60 32.94
N ARG A 756 -9.88 16.85 33.01
CA ARG A 756 -10.73 16.38 34.11
C ARG A 756 -10.79 14.84 34.16
N LEU A 757 -11.00 14.19 33.01
CA LEU A 757 -11.05 12.73 32.94
C LEU A 757 -9.70 12.11 33.29
N ARG A 758 -8.60 12.64 32.74
CA ARG A 758 -7.23 12.19 33.03
C ARG A 758 -6.91 12.31 34.51
N ASN A 759 -7.16 13.47 35.12
CA ASN A 759 -6.90 13.68 36.55
C ASN A 759 -7.75 12.75 37.43
N ARG A 760 -9.02 12.53 37.08
CA ARG A 760 -9.86 11.54 37.77
C ARG A 760 -9.24 10.14 37.70
N GLN A 761 -8.81 9.69 36.52
CA GLN A 761 -8.19 8.37 36.33
C GLN A 761 -6.87 8.22 37.08
N ILE A 762 -6.02 9.26 37.07
CA ILE A 762 -4.77 9.28 37.85
C ILE A 762 -5.08 9.10 39.35
N ASN A 763 -6.03 9.85 39.89
CA ASN A 763 -6.40 9.77 41.30
C ASN A 763 -6.97 8.39 41.65
N LEU A 764 -7.90 7.88 40.84
CA LEU A 764 -8.49 6.55 41.06
C LEU A 764 -7.42 5.44 41.07
N LEU A 765 -6.45 5.52 40.15
CA LEU A 765 -5.37 4.56 40.07
C LEU A 765 -4.41 4.67 41.26
N ALA A 766 -4.05 5.89 41.67
CA ALA A 766 -3.21 6.13 42.83
C ALA A 766 -3.87 5.61 44.12
N ASP A 767 -5.16 5.90 44.31
CA ASP A 767 -5.95 5.38 45.43
C ASP A 767 -5.97 3.84 45.41
N ALA A 768 -6.26 3.23 44.25
CA ALA A 768 -6.39 1.78 44.15
C ALA A 768 -5.10 1.01 44.48
N VAL A 769 -3.93 1.55 44.13
CA VAL A 769 -2.64 0.89 44.39
C VAL A 769 -2.19 1.03 45.85
N GLN A 770 -2.71 2.01 46.59
CA GLN A 770 -2.31 2.29 47.98
C GLN A 770 -3.24 1.65 49.03
N ILE A 771 -4.40 1.12 48.63
CA ILE A 771 -5.42 0.62 49.56
C ILE A 771 -5.25 -0.88 49.79
N GLU A 772 -5.19 -1.29 51.06
CA GLU A 772 -5.13 -2.71 51.47
C GLU A 772 -6.48 -3.43 51.32
N ASP A 773 -7.60 -2.69 51.31
CA ASP A 773 -8.93 -3.23 51.01
C ASP A 773 -9.05 -3.58 49.52
N HIS A 774 -8.85 -4.86 49.22
CA HIS A 774 -8.88 -5.41 47.87
C HIS A 774 -10.23 -5.23 47.14
N ASP A 775 -11.36 -5.17 47.87
CA ASP A 775 -12.68 -5.00 47.26
C ASP A 775 -12.88 -3.55 46.82
N PHE A 776 -12.50 -2.60 47.68
CA PHE A 776 -12.56 -1.18 47.36
C PHE A 776 -11.56 -0.79 46.27
N ALA A 777 -10.33 -1.32 46.34
CA ALA A 777 -9.34 -1.18 45.27
C ALA A 777 -9.90 -1.73 43.94
N GLY A 778 -10.54 -2.91 43.97
CA GLY A 778 -11.16 -3.52 42.80
C GLY A 778 -12.20 -2.63 42.10
N GLN A 779 -13.06 -1.94 42.85
CA GLN A 779 -14.06 -1.01 42.29
C GLN A 779 -13.40 0.18 41.56
N LYS A 780 -12.32 0.73 42.14
CA LYS A 780 -11.57 1.85 41.57
C LYS A 780 -10.82 1.44 40.31
N LEU A 781 -10.14 0.28 40.33
CA LEU A 781 -9.47 -0.29 39.16
C LEU A 781 -10.45 -0.50 38.00
N GLN A 782 -11.65 -0.99 38.32
CA GLN A 782 -12.69 -1.22 37.34
C GLN A 782 -13.14 0.08 36.66
N GLU A 783 -13.33 1.16 37.40
CA GLU A 783 -13.71 2.47 36.86
C GLU A 783 -12.64 3.01 35.89
N VAL A 784 -11.35 2.79 36.17
CA VAL A 784 -10.25 3.15 35.26
C VAL A 784 -10.35 2.33 33.96
N LEU A 785 -10.66 1.04 34.05
CA LEU A 785 -10.74 0.10 32.92
C LEU A 785 -11.98 0.30 32.02
N GLU A 786 -12.90 1.22 32.34
CA GLU A 786 -14.07 1.52 31.49
C GLU A 786 -13.73 2.25 30.20
N SER A 787 -12.54 2.87 30.11
CA SER A 787 -12.09 3.61 28.93
C SER A 787 -10.77 3.09 28.38
N THR A 788 -10.55 3.27 27.08
CA THR A 788 -9.30 2.89 26.40
C THR A 788 -8.07 3.60 26.98
N SER A 789 -8.17 4.90 27.27
CA SER A 789 -7.08 5.67 27.89
C SER A 789 -6.76 5.18 29.30
N GLY A 790 -7.79 4.89 30.10
CA GLY A 790 -7.60 4.31 31.43
C GLY A 790 -7.01 2.90 31.38
N GLY A 791 -7.38 2.09 30.38
CA GLY A 791 -6.73 0.82 30.08
C GLY A 791 -5.23 0.95 29.80
N LEU A 792 -4.83 1.92 28.98
CA LEU A 792 -3.40 2.21 28.74
C LEU A 792 -2.67 2.72 29.99
N MET A 793 -3.33 3.55 30.80
CA MET A 793 -2.77 4.03 32.07
C MET A 793 -2.53 2.87 33.04
N MET A 794 -3.50 1.96 33.13
CA MET A 794 -3.41 0.76 33.95
C MET A 794 -2.31 -0.19 33.46
N LEU A 795 -2.20 -0.38 32.14
CA LEU A 795 -1.11 -1.15 31.52
C LEU A 795 0.26 -0.57 31.90
N ASN A 796 0.42 0.75 31.81
CA ASN A 796 1.66 1.42 32.21
C ASN A 796 1.92 1.31 33.72
N ALA A 797 0.89 1.34 34.57
CA ALA A 797 1.05 1.17 36.00
C ALA A 797 1.57 -0.24 36.33
N LEU A 798 1.01 -1.27 35.71
CA LEU A 798 1.43 -2.66 35.83
C LEU A 798 2.92 -2.84 35.47
N GLU A 799 3.42 -2.09 34.49
CA GLU A 799 4.82 -2.17 34.05
C GLU A 799 5.83 -1.37 34.89
N ARG A 800 5.40 -0.32 35.60
CA ARG A 800 6.33 0.66 36.23
C ARG A 800 6.20 0.78 37.73
N THR A 801 5.04 0.44 38.28
CA THR A 801 4.77 0.59 39.71
C THR A 801 5.01 -0.75 40.40
N PRO A 802 5.92 -0.82 41.39
CA PRO A 802 6.04 -2.01 42.23
C PRO A 802 4.69 -2.30 42.87
N MET A 803 4.19 -3.53 42.68
CA MET A 803 2.92 -3.97 43.22
C MET A 803 3.00 -5.48 43.49
N SER A 804 2.23 -5.95 44.48
CA SER A 804 2.21 -7.37 44.83
C SER A 804 1.66 -8.22 43.68
N GLU A 805 2.07 -9.49 43.63
CA GLU A 805 1.56 -10.45 42.64
C GLU A 805 0.04 -10.57 42.69
N GLU A 806 -0.58 -10.43 43.88
CA GLU A 806 -2.04 -10.45 44.00
C GLU A 806 -2.69 -9.26 43.29
N MET A 807 -2.13 -8.06 43.42
CA MET A 807 -2.63 -6.85 42.75
C MET A 807 -2.46 -6.95 41.23
N GLN A 808 -1.32 -7.44 40.75
CA GLN A 808 -1.09 -7.67 39.32
C GLN A 808 -2.14 -8.63 38.75
N THR A 809 -2.33 -9.75 39.45
CA THR A 809 -3.32 -10.77 39.09
C THR A 809 -4.73 -10.18 39.11
N GLN A 810 -5.07 -9.35 40.09
CA GLN A 810 -6.37 -8.68 40.18
C GLN A 810 -6.60 -7.72 38.98
N ILE A 811 -5.60 -6.93 38.60
CA ILE A 811 -5.68 -6.02 37.44
C ILE A 811 -5.89 -6.80 36.15
N VAL A 812 -5.04 -7.80 35.88
CA VAL A 812 -5.13 -8.63 34.66
C VAL A 812 -6.48 -9.32 34.61
N ARG A 813 -6.94 -9.87 35.73
CA ARG A 813 -8.27 -10.49 35.86
C ARG A 813 -9.40 -9.50 35.54
N LEU A 814 -9.39 -8.31 36.15
CA LEU A 814 -10.44 -7.30 35.92
C LEU A 814 -10.45 -6.81 34.46
N ALA A 815 -9.28 -6.60 33.88
CA ALA A 815 -9.13 -6.11 32.51
C ALA A 815 -9.53 -7.15 31.45
N THR A 816 -9.38 -8.43 31.76
CA THR A 816 -9.65 -9.52 30.81
C THR A 816 -11.06 -10.13 30.96
N GLN A 817 -11.65 -10.08 32.15
CA GLN A 817 -12.98 -10.62 32.42
C GLN A 817 -14.14 -9.68 32.02
N ARG A 818 -13.90 -8.37 31.85
CA ARG A 818 -14.95 -7.39 31.48
C ARG A 818 -14.99 -7.08 29.97
N GLY A 819 -16.20 -6.96 29.44
CA GLY A 819 -16.54 -6.98 28.00
C GLY A 819 -16.19 -5.77 27.14
N ASN A 820 -15.11 -5.01 27.43
CA ASN A 820 -14.59 -4.02 26.47
C ASN A 820 -13.38 -4.60 25.71
N PRO A 821 -13.54 -5.05 24.44
CA PRO A 821 -12.45 -5.62 23.66
C PRO A 821 -11.28 -4.64 23.46
N LEU A 822 -11.53 -3.32 23.45
CA LEU A 822 -10.49 -2.31 23.27
C LEU A 822 -9.51 -2.26 24.45
N VAL A 823 -9.98 -2.61 25.65
CA VAL A 823 -9.15 -2.68 26.86
C VAL A 823 -8.61 -4.08 27.05
N ARG A 824 -9.43 -5.13 26.92
CA ARG A 824 -9.01 -6.54 27.06
C ARG A 824 -7.78 -6.87 26.21
N ASP A 825 -7.77 -6.45 24.94
CA ASP A 825 -6.69 -6.75 24.00
C ASP A 825 -5.33 -6.11 24.38
N LEU A 826 -5.29 -5.16 25.34
CA LEU A 826 -4.05 -4.61 25.91
C LEU A 826 -3.39 -5.56 26.92
N PHE A 827 -4.20 -6.36 27.62
CA PHE A 827 -3.76 -7.18 28.75
C PHE A 827 -3.55 -8.65 28.40
N GLU A 828 -3.94 -9.06 27.19
CA GLU A 828 -3.88 -10.46 26.77
C GLU A 828 -2.50 -11.10 26.89
N ARG A 829 -1.42 -10.33 26.71
CA ARG A 829 -0.05 -10.82 26.86
C ARG A 829 0.28 -11.33 28.28
N TYR A 830 -0.47 -10.90 29.30
CA TYR A 830 -0.27 -11.34 30.69
C TYR A 830 -1.05 -12.60 31.04
N LEU A 831 -1.92 -13.06 30.15
CA LEU A 831 -2.60 -14.33 30.35
C LEU A 831 -1.64 -15.49 30.02
N PRO A 832 -1.65 -16.56 30.83
CA PRO A 832 -1.14 -17.88 30.45
C PRO A 832 -1.61 -18.30 29.05
N GLU A 833 -0.82 -19.10 28.33
CA GLU A 833 -1.11 -19.38 26.92
C GLU A 833 -2.43 -20.14 26.72
N ASP A 834 -2.77 -21.02 27.66
CA ASP A 834 -4.04 -21.72 27.71
C ASP A 834 -5.23 -20.78 27.99
N GLN A 835 -4.98 -19.63 28.62
CA GLN A 835 -5.97 -18.58 28.91
C GLN A 835 -6.04 -17.50 27.82
N ARG A 836 -5.02 -17.41 26.94
CA ARG A 836 -5.03 -16.49 25.81
C ARG A 836 -6.07 -16.90 24.78
N ILE A 837 -6.53 -15.91 24.01
CA ILE A 837 -7.42 -16.17 22.89
C ILE A 837 -6.55 -16.80 21.80
N LYS A 838 -6.57 -18.13 21.70
CA LYS A 838 -5.89 -18.93 20.66
C LYS A 838 -6.48 -18.68 19.27
N ARG A 839 -6.23 -17.47 18.74
CA ARG A 839 -6.77 -16.99 17.47
C ARG A 839 -6.27 -17.85 16.30
N LEU A 840 -7.13 -18.06 15.31
CA LEU A 840 -6.84 -18.84 14.12
C LEU A 840 -5.77 -18.21 13.22
N GLY A 841 -5.54 -16.91 13.34
CA GLY A 841 -4.47 -16.25 12.60
C GLY A 841 -4.78 -16.13 11.10
N GLN A 842 -3.75 -15.89 10.30
CA GLN A 842 -3.91 -15.61 8.87
C GLN A 842 -4.00 -16.89 8.02
N GLN A 843 -3.38 -17.98 8.44
CA GLN A 843 -3.47 -19.29 7.80
C GLN A 843 -4.28 -20.22 8.69
N ILE A 844 -5.46 -20.60 8.22
CA ILE A 844 -6.41 -21.42 8.99
C ILE A 844 -6.21 -22.89 8.58
N ASP A 845 -5.81 -23.76 9.52
CA ASP A 845 -5.76 -25.19 9.27
C ASP A 845 -7.18 -25.78 9.22
N HIS A 846 -7.67 -25.97 8.00
CA HIS A 846 -9.00 -26.51 7.76
C HIS A 846 -9.16 -27.92 8.33
N ARG A 847 -8.11 -28.77 8.24
CA ARG A 847 -8.19 -30.17 8.64
C ARG A 847 -8.24 -30.31 10.16
N ALA A 848 -7.43 -29.53 10.87
CA ALA A 848 -7.44 -29.48 12.33
C ALA A 848 -8.81 -29.01 12.85
N LEU A 849 -9.35 -27.92 12.30
CA LEU A 849 -10.68 -27.40 12.68
C LEU A 849 -11.81 -28.42 12.48
N LEU A 850 -11.77 -29.17 11.38
CA LEU A 850 -12.80 -30.18 11.09
C LEU A 850 -12.74 -31.38 12.05
N SER A 851 -11.56 -31.66 12.63
CA SER A 851 -11.39 -32.74 13.61
C SER A 851 -11.87 -32.38 15.02
N LEU A 852 -12.04 -31.09 15.34
CA LEU A 852 -12.51 -30.65 16.64
C LEU A 852 -14.02 -30.84 16.78
N SER A 853 -14.46 -31.36 17.93
CA SER A 853 -15.86 -31.33 18.35
C SER A 853 -16.15 -30.00 19.06
N GLY A 854 -17.37 -29.46 18.93
CA GLY A 854 -17.75 -28.19 19.58
C GLY A 854 -19.07 -28.30 20.34
N ASP A 855 -19.34 -27.34 21.24
CA ASP A 855 -20.62 -27.24 21.94
C ASP A 855 -21.57 -26.33 21.16
N SER A 856 -22.72 -26.89 20.78
CA SER A 856 -23.75 -26.15 20.05
C SER A 856 -24.32 -24.94 20.82
N ARG A 857 -24.35 -24.98 22.15
CA ARG A 857 -24.88 -23.89 22.99
C ARG A 857 -23.90 -22.71 23.01
N GLU A 858 -22.60 -22.97 23.10
CA GLU A 858 -21.58 -21.92 23.04
C GLU A 858 -21.43 -21.35 21.62
N GLY A 859 -21.52 -22.22 20.60
CA GLY A 859 -21.57 -21.78 19.20
C GLY A 859 -22.76 -20.86 18.91
N LYS A 860 -23.92 -21.13 19.55
CA LYS A 860 -25.08 -20.25 19.49
C LYS A 860 -24.79 -18.88 20.08
N LYS A 861 -24.10 -18.80 21.23
CA LYS A 861 -23.72 -17.50 21.82
C LYS A 861 -22.78 -16.73 20.91
N LEU A 862 -21.75 -17.37 20.36
CA LEU A 862 -20.82 -16.72 19.43
C LEU A 862 -21.53 -16.18 18.19
N PHE A 863 -22.43 -16.98 17.62
CA PHE A 863 -23.26 -16.57 16.50
C PHE A 863 -24.16 -15.38 16.84
N MET A 864 -24.71 -15.35 18.07
CA MET A 864 -25.70 -14.38 18.52
C MET A 864 -25.12 -13.12 19.16
N GLU A 865 -23.94 -13.12 19.77
CA GLU A 865 -23.55 -12.07 20.73
C GLU A 865 -22.14 -11.50 20.50
N MET A 866 -21.30 -12.14 19.67
CA MET A 866 -19.90 -11.74 19.55
C MET A 866 -19.70 -10.46 18.72
N ALA A 867 -19.19 -9.40 19.36
CA ALA A 867 -18.80 -8.15 18.69
C ALA A 867 -17.54 -8.36 17.81
N GLY A 868 -17.74 -8.84 16.59
CA GLY A 868 -16.66 -9.15 15.63
C GLY A 868 -17.12 -10.15 14.58
N LEU A 869 -17.81 -11.22 15.00
CA LEU A 869 -18.55 -12.12 14.12
C LEU A 869 -19.99 -11.63 13.99
N GLN A 870 -20.28 -10.91 12.91
CA GLN A 870 -21.60 -10.34 12.65
C GLN A 870 -22.57 -11.39 12.05
N CYS A 871 -22.48 -12.65 12.46
CA CYS A 871 -23.23 -13.76 11.85
C CYS A 871 -24.74 -13.61 12.04
N ARG A 872 -25.23 -13.33 13.26
CA ARG A 872 -26.65 -13.05 13.51
C ARG A 872 -27.20 -11.81 12.81
N ASN A 873 -26.33 -10.88 12.42
CA ASN A 873 -26.77 -9.71 11.65
C ASN A 873 -27.11 -10.09 10.21
N CYS A 874 -26.66 -11.28 9.78
CA CYS A 874 -26.96 -11.82 8.47
C CYS A 874 -27.93 -13.01 8.55
N HIS A 875 -27.77 -13.93 9.49
CA HIS A 875 -28.45 -15.24 9.46
C HIS A 875 -29.46 -15.44 10.61
N ARG A 876 -30.55 -16.19 10.32
CA ARG A 876 -31.64 -16.52 11.26
C ARG A 876 -31.54 -17.97 11.73
N VAL A 877 -31.81 -18.23 13.02
CA VAL A 877 -31.93 -19.56 13.62
C VAL A 877 -33.06 -19.60 14.64
N HIS A 878 -34.01 -20.55 14.52
CA HIS A 878 -35.17 -20.72 15.43
C HIS A 878 -35.81 -19.38 15.85
N GLN A 879 -36.08 -18.51 14.86
CA GLN A 879 -36.68 -17.17 15.02
C GLN A 879 -35.78 -16.07 15.63
N HIS A 880 -34.49 -16.34 15.84
CA HIS A 880 -33.52 -15.39 16.38
C HIS A 880 -32.47 -15.00 15.33
N GLY A 881 -32.05 -13.74 15.30
CA GLY A 881 -31.15 -13.19 14.26
C GLY A 881 -31.90 -12.43 13.15
N LYS A 882 -31.19 -12.08 12.07
CA LYS A 882 -31.77 -11.40 10.90
C LYS A 882 -31.90 -12.36 9.73
N GLU A 883 -32.77 -12.04 8.79
CA GLU A 883 -33.04 -12.88 7.63
C GLU A 883 -32.35 -12.33 6.38
N LEU A 884 -31.12 -11.84 6.56
CA LEU A 884 -30.28 -11.31 5.48
C LEU A 884 -29.35 -12.42 4.88
N GLY A 885 -29.56 -13.68 5.23
CA GLY A 885 -28.76 -14.80 4.81
C GLY A 885 -29.55 -16.06 5.08
N PRO A 886 -29.01 -17.24 4.73
CA PRO A 886 -29.74 -18.48 4.93
C PRO A 886 -30.26 -18.64 6.33
N ASP A 887 -31.50 -19.14 6.39
CA ASP A 887 -32.04 -19.66 7.63
C ASP A 887 -31.25 -20.91 7.96
N LEU A 888 -30.46 -20.82 9.02
CA LEU A 888 -29.55 -21.87 9.42
C LEU A 888 -30.24 -22.89 10.35
N THR A 889 -31.54 -22.73 10.66
CA THR A 889 -32.30 -23.59 11.61
C THR A 889 -32.20 -25.09 11.31
N GLN A 890 -32.01 -25.47 10.04
CA GLN A 890 -31.79 -26.87 9.64
C GLN A 890 -30.53 -27.04 8.78
N ILE A 891 -29.53 -26.16 8.90
CA ILE A 891 -28.35 -26.20 8.02
C ILE A 891 -27.51 -27.47 8.23
N GLY A 892 -27.48 -28.00 9.44
CA GLY A 892 -26.78 -29.24 9.78
C GLY A 892 -27.42 -30.52 9.24
N LYS A 893 -28.65 -30.46 8.72
CA LYS A 893 -29.23 -31.53 7.87
C LYS A 893 -28.80 -31.43 6.41
N LYS A 894 -28.35 -30.24 5.96
CA LYS A 894 -28.14 -29.90 4.54
C LYS A 894 -26.68 -29.90 4.13
N LEU A 895 -25.79 -29.42 4.98
CA LEU A 895 -24.37 -29.29 4.70
C LEU A 895 -23.58 -30.17 5.65
N SER A 896 -22.56 -30.83 5.11
CA SER A 896 -21.56 -31.49 5.93
C SER A 896 -20.75 -30.46 6.73
N ARG A 897 -20.14 -30.89 7.82
CA ARG A 897 -19.25 -30.07 8.65
C ARG A 897 -18.12 -29.41 7.83
N GLN A 898 -17.59 -30.12 6.83
CA GLN A 898 -16.58 -29.60 5.90
C GLN A 898 -17.11 -28.46 5.05
N GLU A 899 -18.26 -28.64 4.42
CA GLU A 899 -18.87 -27.62 3.57
C GLU A 899 -19.28 -26.38 4.38
N LEU A 900 -19.68 -26.55 5.64
CA LEU A 900 -19.94 -25.43 6.55
C LEU A 900 -18.67 -24.60 6.78
N LEU A 901 -17.52 -25.23 7.06
CA LEU A 901 -16.26 -24.50 7.29
C LEU A 901 -15.76 -23.80 6.02
N GLU A 902 -15.80 -24.48 4.87
CA GLU A 902 -15.39 -23.89 3.60
C GLU A 902 -16.20 -22.64 3.26
N ASN A 903 -17.51 -22.67 3.47
CA ASN A 903 -18.38 -21.50 3.24
C ASN A 903 -18.17 -20.36 4.23
N ILE A 904 -17.44 -20.56 5.32
CA ILE A 904 -17.12 -19.51 6.31
C ILE A 904 -15.73 -18.92 6.05
N VAL A 905 -14.75 -19.76 5.70
CA VAL A 905 -13.38 -19.33 5.40
C VAL A 905 -13.29 -18.70 4.02
N ASP A 906 -14.03 -19.23 3.06
CA ASP A 906 -14.12 -18.75 1.68
C ASP A 906 -15.60 -18.59 1.27
N PRO A 907 -16.29 -17.56 1.81
CA PRO A 907 -17.73 -17.40 1.66
C PRO A 907 -18.19 -17.10 0.23
N SER A 908 -17.26 -16.73 -0.65
CA SER A 908 -17.57 -16.43 -2.06
C SER A 908 -17.45 -17.66 -2.97
N LYS A 909 -16.95 -18.79 -2.46
CA LYS A 909 -16.73 -20.02 -3.22
C LYS A 909 -18.02 -20.64 -3.75
N LYS A 910 -19.11 -20.62 -2.96
CA LYS A 910 -20.41 -21.23 -3.33
C LYS A 910 -21.57 -20.53 -2.62
N ILE A 911 -22.49 -19.94 -3.41
CA ILE A 911 -23.64 -19.17 -2.90
C ILE A 911 -24.93 -19.64 -3.59
N ASP A 912 -25.97 -19.96 -2.79
CA ASP A 912 -27.30 -20.32 -3.28
C ASP A 912 -28.01 -19.08 -3.87
N GLU A 913 -28.65 -19.24 -5.01
CA GLU A 913 -29.17 -18.13 -5.84
C GLU A 913 -30.17 -17.23 -5.10
N LYS A 914 -30.94 -17.77 -4.15
CA LYS A 914 -31.85 -16.97 -3.31
C LYS A 914 -31.14 -16.04 -2.32
N TYR A 915 -29.83 -16.21 -2.13
CA TYR A 915 -28.98 -15.31 -1.33
C TYR A 915 -28.06 -14.45 -2.18
N TYR A 916 -28.23 -14.49 -3.50
CA TYR A 916 -27.65 -13.45 -4.32
C TYR A 916 -28.19 -12.11 -3.86
N THR A 917 -27.25 -11.24 -3.54
CA THR A 917 -27.62 -9.84 -3.39
C THR A 917 -27.84 -9.27 -4.76
N CYS A 918 -28.82 -8.40 -4.86
CA CYS A 918 -29.09 -7.67 -6.07
C CYS A 918 -29.09 -6.20 -5.75
N VAL A 919 -28.54 -5.44 -6.68
CA VAL A 919 -28.56 -4.00 -6.66
C VAL A 919 -29.67 -3.60 -7.63
N VAL A 920 -30.78 -3.13 -7.09
CA VAL A 920 -31.94 -2.68 -7.85
C VAL A 920 -31.89 -1.17 -7.96
N ALA A 921 -31.49 -0.66 -9.12
CA ALA A 921 -31.62 0.74 -9.45
C ALA A 921 -33.05 1.03 -9.89
N THR A 922 -33.63 2.08 -9.35
CA THR A 922 -34.94 2.61 -9.74
C THR A 922 -34.76 3.81 -10.65
N ARG A 923 -35.73 4.01 -11.53
CA ARG A 923 -35.83 5.14 -12.46
C ARG A 923 -35.93 6.49 -11.75
N SER A 924 -36.24 6.49 -10.45
CA SER A 924 -36.25 7.67 -9.56
C SER A 924 -34.87 7.96 -8.95
N GLY A 925 -33.83 7.25 -9.41
CA GLY A 925 -32.46 7.37 -8.95
C GLY A 925 -32.15 6.46 -7.77
N LYS A 926 -33.10 6.14 -6.89
CA LYS A 926 -32.83 5.28 -5.72
C LYS A 926 -32.32 3.88 -6.14
N VAL A 927 -31.45 3.30 -5.36
CA VAL A 927 -30.76 2.03 -5.60
C VAL A 927 -30.83 1.31 -4.28
N PHE A 928 -31.51 0.19 -4.34
CA PHE A 928 -31.76 -0.66 -3.22
C PHE A 928 -30.82 -1.85 -3.37
N SER A 929 -29.88 -1.97 -2.44
CA SER A 929 -28.96 -3.10 -2.39
C SER A 929 -29.41 -4.02 -1.26
N GLY A 930 -29.66 -5.27 -1.60
CA GLY A 930 -30.21 -6.23 -0.65
C GLY A 930 -30.38 -7.61 -1.27
N LEU A 931 -30.86 -8.56 -0.48
CA LEU A 931 -31.14 -9.90 -1.00
C LEU A 931 -32.37 -9.86 -1.87
N LEU A 932 -32.33 -10.60 -2.96
CA LEU A 932 -33.50 -10.76 -3.81
C LEU A 932 -34.53 -11.66 -3.10
N VAL A 933 -35.65 -11.09 -2.67
CA VAL A 933 -36.74 -11.84 -2.01
C VAL A 933 -37.77 -12.34 -3.02
N ARG A 934 -38.10 -11.50 -4.00
CA ARG A 934 -39.08 -11.80 -5.04
C ARG A 934 -38.72 -11.00 -6.28
N LYS A 935 -38.83 -11.63 -7.45
CA LYS A 935 -38.79 -10.97 -8.75
C LYS A 935 -39.88 -11.60 -9.60
N ASP A 936 -40.90 -10.82 -9.91
CA ASP A 936 -42.02 -11.23 -10.75
C ASP A 936 -42.49 -10.05 -11.61
N ASP A 937 -43.57 -10.24 -12.35
CA ASP A 937 -44.11 -9.23 -13.27
C ASP A 937 -44.63 -7.97 -12.54
N ALA A 938 -44.84 -8.04 -11.21
CA ALA A 938 -45.24 -6.89 -10.39
C ALA A 938 -44.03 -6.06 -9.91
N GLY A 939 -42.84 -6.66 -9.82
CA GLY A 939 -41.61 -5.95 -9.50
C GLY A 939 -40.56 -6.78 -8.78
N VAL A 940 -39.63 -6.10 -8.11
CA VAL A 940 -38.58 -6.71 -7.31
C VAL A 940 -38.75 -6.31 -5.85
N VAL A 941 -38.77 -7.31 -4.99
CA VAL A 941 -38.67 -7.11 -3.55
C VAL A 941 -37.25 -7.43 -3.13
N VAL A 942 -36.55 -6.43 -2.59
CA VAL A 942 -35.25 -6.66 -1.95
C VAL A 942 -35.33 -6.50 -0.46
N LYS A 943 -34.57 -7.31 0.27
CA LYS A 943 -34.39 -7.15 1.71
C LYS A 943 -33.05 -6.48 1.97
N ASP A 944 -33.09 -5.23 2.42
CA ASP A 944 -31.88 -4.44 2.65
C ASP A 944 -31.12 -4.88 3.91
N ALA A 945 -29.91 -4.35 4.14
CA ALA A 945 -29.07 -4.69 5.29
C ALA A 945 -29.71 -4.38 6.67
N LYS A 946 -30.80 -3.61 6.70
CA LYS A 946 -31.59 -3.35 7.92
C LYS A 946 -32.70 -4.38 8.15
N ASN A 947 -32.85 -5.35 7.24
CA ASN A 947 -33.91 -6.38 7.21
C ASN A 947 -35.28 -5.83 6.78
N GLU A 948 -35.31 -4.64 6.16
CA GLU A 948 -36.54 -4.02 5.66
C GLU A 948 -36.82 -4.51 4.24
N LEU A 949 -38.05 -4.94 3.99
CA LEU A 949 -38.51 -5.29 2.65
C LEU A 949 -38.77 -4.00 1.87
N ARG A 950 -38.08 -3.87 0.75
CA ARG A 950 -38.28 -2.81 -0.23
C ARG A 950 -38.95 -3.44 -1.42
N GLU A 951 -40.27 -3.31 -1.49
CA GLU A 951 -40.99 -3.61 -2.72
C GLU A 951 -40.76 -2.47 -3.69
N ILE A 952 -40.13 -2.78 -4.81
CA ILE A 952 -39.92 -1.85 -5.90
C ILE A 952 -40.82 -2.31 -7.06
N PRO A 953 -41.84 -1.50 -7.44
CA PRO A 953 -42.71 -1.83 -8.55
C PRO A 953 -41.92 -2.00 -9.85
N GLN A 954 -42.30 -2.95 -10.70
CA GLN A 954 -41.62 -3.22 -11.99
C GLN A 954 -41.46 -1.97 -12.86
N GLN A 955 -42.42 -1.05 -12.74
CA GLN A 955 -42.48 0.23 -13.46
C GLN A 955 -41.42 1.23 -12.96
N GLU A 956 -41.01 1.12 -11.70
CA GLU A 956 -39.96 1.93 -11.09
C GLU A 956 -38.57 1.33 -11.26
N ILE A 957 -38.44 0.06 -11.64
CA ILE A 957 -37.13 -0.61 -11.78
C ILE A 957 -36.47 -0.20 -13.10
N GLU A 958 -35.22 0.23 -13.00
CA GLU A 958 -34.33 0.53 -14.12
C GLU A 958 -33.37 -0.63 -14.39
N THR A 959 -32.60 -1.06 -13.39
CA THR A 959 -31.68 -2.21 -13.49
C THR A 959 -31.70 -3.06 -12.23
N VAL A 960 -31.44 -4.37 -12.38
CA VAL A 960 -31.33 -5.33 -11.28
C VAL A 960 -30.05 -6.13 -11.52
N VAL A 961 -28.97 -5.81 -10.81
CA VAL A 961 -27.66 -6.47 -10.99
C VAL A 961 -27.43 -7.47 -9.86
N MET A 962 -27.35 -8.76 -10.22
CA MET A 962 -27.09 -9.84 -9.26
C MET A 962 -25.59 -9.92 -8.95
N GLN A 963 -25.24 -9.87 -7.67
CA GLN A 963 -23.87 -9.99 -7.18
C GLN A 963 -23.59 -11.44 -6.80
N LYS A 964 -22.60 -12.04 -7.46
CA LYS A 964 -22.13 -13.42 -7.19
C LYS A 964 -21.06 -13.51 -6.10
N LYS A 965 -20.81 -12.41 -5.39
CA LYS A 965 -19.92 -12.37 -4.23
C LYS A 965 -20.73 -12.30 -2.95
N SER A 966 -20.35 -13.10 -1.95
CA SER A 966 -21.07 -13.16 -0.68
C SER A 966 -20.93 -11.84 0.07
N LEU A 967 -21.98 -11.44 0.79
CA LEU A 967 -21.91 -10.32 1.73
C LEU A 967 -21.05 -10.63 2.96
N MET A 968 -20.69 -11.89 3.16
CA MET A 968 -19.88 -12.36 4.28
C MET A 968 -18.38 -12.01 4.05
N PRO A 969 -17.72 -11.26 4.96
CA PRO A 969 -16.32 -10.84 4.80
C PRO A 969 -15.27 -11.96 4.76
N ASP A 970 -14.15 -11.75 4.07
CA ASP A 970 -13.00 -12.66 4.05
C ASP A 970 -12.21 -12.59 5.39
N GLN A 971 -11.51 -13.68 5.77
CA GLN A 971 -10.76 -13.82 7.04
C GLN A 971 -11.59 -13.58 8.31
N LEU A 972 -12.92 -13.79 8.25
CA LEU A 972 -13.83 -13.66 9.40
C LEU A 972 -13.37 -14.41 10.65
N LEU A 973 -12.71 -15.53 10.43
CA LEU A 973 -12.26 -16.41 11.50
C LEU A 973 -10.89 -16.05 12.07
N ARG A 974 -10.09 -15.16 11.46
CA ARG A 974 -8.71 -14.86 11.88
C ARG A 974 -8.60 -14.52 13.37
N ASP A 975 -9.54 -13.72 13.86
CA ASP A 975 -9.55 -13.24 15.24
C ASP A 975 -10.35 -14.15 16.21
N LEU A 976 -10.89 -15.27 15.74
CA LEU A 976 -11.58 -16.28 16.56
C LEU A 976 -10.63 -17.37 17.03
N THR A 977 -10.96 -18.03 18.14
CA THR A 977 -10.29 -19.28 18.51
C THR A 977 -10.72 -20.49 17.69
N ALA A 978 -9.89 -21.53 17.65
CA ALA A 978 -10.25 -22.80 17.02
C ALA A 978 -11.48 -23.44 17.68
N GLU A 979 -11.59 -23.36 19.01
CA GLU A 979 -12.77 -23.80 19.76
C GLU A 979 -13.99 -22.93 19.44
N GLN A 980 -13.85 -21.61 19.36
CA GLN A 980 -14.95 -20.71 18.95
C GLN A 980 -15.43 -21.03 17.54
N ALA A 981 -14.52 -21.27 16.60
CA ALA A 981 -14.86 -21.71 15.26
C ALA A 981 -15.49 -23.12 15.26
N ALA A 982 -14.98 -24.07 16.06
CA ALA A 982 -15.53 -25.43 16.17
C ALA A 982 -16.90 -25.47 16.86
N HIS A 983 -17.12 -24.62 17.88
CA HIS A 983 -18.40 -24.37 18.55
C HIS A 983 -19.37 -23.76 17.55
N LEU A 984 -18.96 -22.73 16.81
CA LEU A 984 -19.76 -22.15 15.74
C LEU A 984 -20.16 -23.24 14.73
N LEU A 985 -19.21 -24.06 14.27
CA LEU A 985 -19.48 -25.19 13.37
C LEU A 985 -20.42 -26.23 14.00
N ALA A 986 -20.21 -26.62 15.25
CA ALA A 986 -21.03 -27.61 15.96
C ALA A 986 -22.45 -27.11 16.22
N TYR A 987 -22.61 -25.80 16.50
CA TYR A 987 -23.91 -25.18 16.53
C TYR A 987 -24.59 -25.30 15.18
N LEU A 988 -23.93 -24.84 14.11
CA LEU A 988 -24.49 -24.94 12.76
C LEU A 988 -24.83 -26.40 12.37
N GLU A 989 -23.99 -27.36 12.76
CA GLU A 989 -24.21 -28.79 12.54
C GLU A 989 -25.36 -29.37 13.38
N SER A 990 -25.56 -28.87 14.61
CA SER A 990 -26.64 -29.30 15.52
C SER A 990 -28.02 -28.81 15.08
N LEU A 991 -28.06 -27.78 14.25
CA LEU A 991 -29.28 -27.24 13.66
C LEU A 991 -29.82 -28.23 12.63
N LYS A 992 -30.49 -29.27 13.14
CA LYS A 992 -31.06 -30.36 12.37
C LYS A 992 -32.57 -30.24 12.31
#